data_AF-A0A0K0E1D3-F1
#
_entry.id   AF-A0A0K0E1D3-F1
#
_cell.length_a   1.000
_cell.length_b   1.000
_cell.length_c   1.000
_cell.angle_alpha   90.00
_cell.angle_beta   90.00
_cell.angle_gamma   90.00
#
_symmetry.space_group_name_H-M   'P 1'
#
loop_
_entity.id
_entity.type
_entity.pdbx_description
1 polymer ?
#
loop_
_entity_poly.entity_id
_entity_poly.type
_entity_poly.pdbx_seq_one_letter_code
_entity_poly.pdbx_strand_id
1 'polypeptide(L)'
;MSYGSKSKNIISIGDLLATKKAQQEEGIKPKFLTKAEREALAIKARQEEADRLHQQRKEFEEKRKEFMKESEKGWDKRDSRDSRDRRRDEDKERRKNYDDHSEGNSGMSSSRRPKDDDTSSYKSKKIDEEEKMQYEELIKSRYLGKDKEKKKRRRKLHGKNFNFDWEETDDTSKDYDKLYKERHEIQFFGRGHIAGMDPNEMERDKKDYYQSVREERKDKFNKLLDDVKPKKMRKDEWEDVHWRKKPLEAMSERDWRIFREDFNITVKGGSIPKPIRTWSETPIPKQILDVIYKVGYKEPTPIQRQAIPIGLSNRDIIGVAETGSGKTAAFLIPLLVWITTIPKQETTDILDGNGPYAVILAPTRELAQQIEQEAIKFGQYLGIKTVSVIGGASKEDQALKVRMGVDIVIATPGRLIDTLDNSYISLNMCSYLILDEADRMLDLGFEPEVNKILEYMPVSNMKPDSEEAENESSLLANFMSKNKYRQTVMFTATMSPAIERLARQYLRRPAIVYVGSVGRPTERIEQIVYMISEEQKRKKIIEVLTKYYEPPIIIFVNQKKGADILAKSLLGMGFNPAVLHGGKGQDARENSLAALKENKKDILVATDVAGRGIDIKDVALVLNYDMAKSIEDYTHRIGRTGRAGKKGRAVTFLTPEDKDVYYDLKQCLIESPVSSCPPELANHPDSQTKPGSIVVKRRQDETVYHT
;
A
#
# COMPACT_ATOMS: atom_id res chain seq x y z
N MET A 1 7.78 78.12 -75.28
CA MET A 1 8.81 77.72 -76.26
C MET A 1 9.10 76.23 -76.08
N SER A 2 9.16 75.51 -77.21
CA SER A 2 9.69 74.16 -77.42
C SER A 2 8.99 72.95 -76.76
N TYR A 3 8.13 72.30 -77.56
CA TYR A 3 7.71 70.90 -77.39
C TYR A 3 8.91 69.94 -77.49
N GLY A 4 8.84 68.82 -76.78
CA GLY A 4 9.77 67.70 -76.93
C GLY A 4 9.28 66.46 -76.19
N SER A 5 8.36 65.71 -76.80
CA SER A 5 7.97 64.37 -76.35
C SER A 5 9.14 63.40 -76.55
N LYS A 6 9.57 62.68 -75.51
CA LYS A 6 10.42 61.50 -75.68
C LYS A 6 10.00 60.40 -74.72
N SER A 7 9.83 59.23 -75.32
CA SER A 7 9.27 57.98 -74.83
C SER A 7 9.96 57.45 -73.57
N LYS A 8 9.14 56.96 -72.62
CA LYS A 8 9.58 56.06 -71.55
C LYS A 8 10.07 54.76 -72.20
N ASN A 9 11.38 54.58 -72.32
CA ASN A 9 11.95 53.25 -72.53
C ASN A 9 11.82 52.50 -71.21
N ILE A 10 10.86 51.59 -71.16
CA ILE A 10 10.70 50.62 -70.08
C ILE A 10 11.95 49.75 -70.09
N ILE A 11 12.82 49.97 -69.11
CA ILE A 11 13.96 49.09 -68.84
C ILE A 11 13.38 47.73 -68.48
N SER A 12 13.79 46.70 -69.23
CA SER A 12 13.43 45.32 -68.95
C SER A 12 13.83 44.95 -67.52
N ILE A 13 12.94 44.30 -66.77
CA ILE A 13 13.26 43.71 -65.45
C ILE A 13 14.52 42.82 -65.53
N GLY A 14 14.80 42.23 -66.70
CA GLY A 14 16.03 41.47 -66.96
C GLY A 14 17.30 42.31 -66.86
N ASP A 15 17.30 43.55 -67.37
CA ASP A 15 18.49 44.42 -67.36
C ASP A 15 18.77 44.99 -65.96
N LEU A 16 17.73 45.26 -65.17
CA LEU A 16 17.83 45.67 -63.77
C LEU A 16 18.36 44.54 -62.86
N LEU A 17 17.90 43.30 -63.09
CA LEU A 17 18.42 42.13 -62.37
C LEU A 17 19.87 41.83 -62.77
N ALA A 18 20.23 42.01 -64.05
CA ALA A 18 21.61 41.84 -64.52
C ALA A 18 22.56 42.88 -63.94
N THR A 19 22.18 44.16 -63.90
CA THR A 19 23.00 45.22 -63.26
C THR A 19 23.13 45.01 -61.75
N LYS A 20 22.06 44.57 -61.06
CA LYS A 20 22.13 44.27 -59.63
C LYS A 20 23.00 43.03 -59.33
N LYS A 21 22.95 42.00 -60.18
CA LYS A 21 23.87 40.85 -60.10
C LYS A 21 25.31 41.26 -60.39
N ALA A 22 25.56 42.08 -61.40
CA ALA A 22 26.91 42.57 -61.71
C ALA A 22 27.49 43.41 -60.56
N GLN A 23 26.69 44.29 -59.93
CA GLN A 23 27.11 45.05 -58.75
C GLN A 23 27.35 44.16 -57.52
N GLN A 24 26.54 43.12 -57.33
CA GLN A 24 26.78 42.13 -56.27
C GLN A 24 28.04 41.30 -56.55
N GLU A 25 28.32 40.93 -57.81
CA GLU A 25 29.53 40.21 -58.22
C GLU A 25 30.79 41.07 -58.15
N GLU A 26 30.72 42.37 -58.45
CA GLU A 26 31.82 43.32 -58.26
C GLU A 26 32.13 43.55 -56.76
N GLY A 27 31.11 43.52 -55.89
CA GLY A 27 31.28 43.58 -54.44
C GLY A 27 31.92 42.33 -53.82
N ILE A 28 31.86 41.19 -54.51
CA ILE A 28 32.45 39.92 -54.05
C ILE A 28 33.95 39.84 -54.36
N LYS A 29 34.47 40.60 -55.35
CA LYS A 29 35.91 40.60 -55.66
C LYS A 29 36.69 41.47 -54.66
N PRO A 30 37.62 40.89 -53.86
CA PRO A 30 38.45 41.69 -52.96
C PRO A 30 39.31 42.66 -53.78
N LYS A 31 39.21 43.97 -53.51
CA LYS A 31 40.10 44.99 -54.09
C LYS A 31 41.48 44.88 -53.45
N PHE A 32 42.52 44.75 -54.28
CA PHE A 32 43.89 44.79 -53.81
C PHE A 32 44.24 46.22 -53.36
N LEU A 33 44.45 46.39 -52.07
CA LEU A 33 45.03 47.60 -51.48
C LEU A 33 46.54 47.40 -51.37
N THR A 34 47.33 48.41 -51.75
CA THR A 34 48.78 48.42 -51.53
C THR A 34 49.10 48.34 -50.04
N LYS A 35 50.31 47.92 -49.67
CA LYS A 35 50.72 47.85 -48.24
C LYS A 35 50.57 49.20 -47.55
N ALA A 36 50.94 50.29 -48.23
CA ALA A 36 50.80 51.65 -47.72
C ALA A 36 49.33 52.06 -47.53
N GLU A 37 48.43 51.72 -48.46
CA GLU A 37 47.00 52.01 -48.31
C GLU A 37 46.35 51.18 -47.19
N ARG A 38 46.78 49.92 -46.99
CA ARG A 38 46.33 49.10 -45.86
C ARG A 38 46.80 49.67 -44.54
N GLU A 39 48.05 50.12 -44.45
CA GLU A 39 48.58 50.78 -43.26
C GLU A 39 47.83 52.09 -42.98
N ALA A 40 47.55 52.90 -44.00
CA ALA A 40 46.76 54.13 -43.85
C ALA A 40 45.31 53.86 -43.38
N LEU A 41 44.64 52.87 -43.96
CA LEU A 41 43.29 52.44 -43.54
C LEU A 41 43.30 51.87 -42.13
N ALA A 42 44.32 51.08 -41.77
CA ALA A 42 44.47 50.52 -40.44
C ALA A 42 44.74 51.62 -39.40
N ILE A 43 45.57 52.63 -39.71
CA ILE A 43 45.81 53.79 -38.85
C ILE A 43 44.52 54.60 -38.66
N LYS A 44 43.78 54.84 -39.73
CA LYS A 44 42.50 55.55 -39.67
C LYS A 44 41.47 54.79 -38.82
N ALA A 45 41.34 53.48 -39.01
CA ALA A 45 40.47 52.64 -38.19
C ALA A 45 40.89 52.64 -36.71
N ARG A 46 42.20 52.60 -36.43
CA ARG A 46 42.74 52.69 -35.06
C ARG A 46 42.47 54.05 -34.42
N GLN A 47 42.54 55.14 -35.19
CA GLN A 47 42.19 56.49 -34.72
C GLN A 47 40.68 56.60 -34.44
N GLU A 48 39.83 56.13 -35.34
CA GLU A 48 38.37 56.13 -35.13
C GLU A 48 37.96 55.26 -33.93
N GLU A 49 38.62 54.12 -33.71
CA GLU A 49 38.41 53.27 -32.55
C GLU A 49 38.91 53.92 -31.26
N ALA A 50 40.09 54.56 -31.29
CA ALA A 50 40.63 55.32 -30.15
C ALA A 50 39.74 56.52 -29.79
N ASP A 51 39.21 57.24 -30.78
CA ASP A 51 38.29 58.37 -30.59
C ASP A 51 36.94 57.89 -30.02
N ARG A 52 36.42 56.76 -30.48
CA ARG A 52 35.23 56.11 -29.89
C ARG A 52 35.48 55.70 -28.44
N LEU A 53 36.60 55.06 -28.15
CA LEU A 53 36.98 54.67 -26.79
C LEU A 53 37.15 55.92 -25.90
N HIS A 54 37.73 57.00 -26.43
CA HIS A 54 37.86 58.24 -25.70
C HIS A 54 36.48 58.87 -25.42
N GLN A 55 35.58 58.92 -26.40
CA GLN A 55 34.21 59.42 -26.20
C GLN A 55 33.44 58.56 -25.19
N GLN A 56 33.50 57.23 -25.30
CA GLN A 56 32.87 56.32 -24.32
C GLN A 56 33.44 56.51 -22.92
N ARG A 57 34.76 56.69 -22.80
CA ARG A 57 35.42 56.92 -21.49
C ARG A 57 35.02 58.27 -20.89
N LYS A 58 34.87 59.30 -21.73
CA LYS A 58 34.42 60.64 -21.32
C LYS A 58 32.95 60.63 -20.87
N GLU A 59 32.07 59.97 -21.64
CA GLU A 59 30.69 59.72 -21.22
C GLU A 59 30.60 58.90 -19.93
N PHE A 60 31.46 57.89 -19.78
CA PHE A 60 31.48 57.06 -18.56
C PHE A 60 31.99 57.85 -17.34
N GLU A 61 32.99 58.72 -17.50
CA GLU A 61 33.44 59.63 -16.45
C GLU A 61 32.38 60.67 -16.08
N GLU A 62 31.64 61.22 -17.05
CA GLU A 62 30.53 62.13 -16.79
C GLU A 62 29.39 61.41 -16.04
N LYS A 63 28.98 60.22 -16.50
CA LYS A 63 28.00 59.38 -15.80
C LYS A 63 28.47 58.98 -14.41
N ARG A 64 29.76 58.70 -14.21
CA ARG A 64 30.33 58.39 -12.89
C ARG A 64 30.33 59.62 -11.98
N LYS A 65 30.62 60.82 -12.50
CA LYS A 65 30.52 62.07 -11.74
C LYS A 65 29.08 62.39 -11.35
N GLU A 66 28.11 62.16 -12.24
CA GLU A 66 26.68 62.27 -11.90
C GLU A 66 26.27 61.25 -10.84
N PHE A 67 26.66 59.98 -10.99
CA PHE A 67 26.39 58.94 -10.01
C PHE A 67 27.01 59.24 -8.63
N MET A 68 28.24 59.76 -8.59
CA MET A 68 28.88 60.18 -7.34
C MET A 68 28.18 61.38 -6.71
N LYS A 69 27.71 62.36 -7.51
CA LYS A 69 26.90 63.48 -7.00
C LYS A 69 25.53 63.04 -6.48
N GLU A 70 24.89 62.07 -7.13
CA GLU A 70 23.63 61.48 -6.63
C GLU A 70 23.85 60.63 -5.38
N SER A 71 24.97 59.90 -5.32
CA SER A 71 25.42 59.18 -4.13
C SER A 71 25.69 60.14 -2.98
N GLU A 72 26.42 61.24 -3.18
CA GLU A 72 26.65 62.25 -2.13
C GLU A 72 25.35 62.86 -1.62
N LYS A 73 24.40 63.16 -2.51
CA LYS A 73 23.04 63.60 -2.10
C LYS A 73 22.27 62.53 -1.32
N GLY A 74 22.59 61.25 -1.51
CA GLY A 74 22.03 60.13 -0.75
C GLY A 74 22.72 59.89 0.60
N TRP A 75 24.00 60.26 0.73
CA TRP A 75 24.77 60.13 1.97
C TRP A 75 24.58 61.32 2.91
N ASP A 76 24.30 62.53 2.39
CA ASP A 76 23.95 63.70 3.20
C ASP A 76 22.66 63.55 4.01
N LYS A 77 21.84 62.51 3.76
CA LYS A 77 20.68 62.17 4.60
C LYS A 77 20.93 61.11 5.66
N ARG A 78 22.13 60.51 5.72
CA ARG A 78 22.47 59.50 6.75
C ARG A 78 23.40 59.99 7.86
N ASP A 79 24.12 61.10 7.69
CA ASP A 79 25.10 61.55 8.68
C ASP A 79 24.76 62.83 9.47
N SER A 80 23.49 63.24 9.53
CA SER A 80 23.04 64.27 10.52
C SER A 80 22.56 63.70 11.86
N ARG A 81 22.87 62.43 12.18
CA ARG A 81 22.81 61.96 13.59
C ARG A 81 24.16 61.63 14.20
N ASP A 82 25.25 61.68 13.45
CA ASP A 82 26.59 61.35 13.98
C ASP A 82 27.38 62.56 14.50
N SER A 83 26.69 63.67 14.82
CA SER A 83 27.31 64.86 15.44
C SER A 83 26.83 65.17 16.86
N ARG A 84 26.32 64.18 17.61
CA ARG A 84 26.11 64.37 19.07
C ARG A 84 26.73 63.34 20.01
N ASP A 85 27.44 62.32 19.52
CA ASP A 85 28.28 61.47 20.39
C ASP A 85 29.74 61.96 20.50
N ARG A 86 30.02 63.17 20.02
CA ARG A 86 31.28 63.87 20.29
C ARG A 86 31.02 65.27 20.83
N ARG A 87 30.58 65.29 22.09
CA ARG A 87 30.96 66.26 23.13
C ARG A 87 29.95 66.12 24.25
N ARG A 88 30.46 65.77 25.43
CA ARG A 88 29.95 66.15 26.75
C ARG A 88 29.27 65.01 27.53
N ASP A 89 29.93 64.18 28.36
CA ASP A 89 31.24 64.27 29.05
C ASP A 89 31.69 65.69 29.35
N GLU A 90 30.92 66.35 30.21
CA GLU A 90 31.29 67.47 31.10
C GLU A 90 30.06 68.33 31.37
N ASP A 91 29.39 68.00 32.47
CA ASP A 91 28.59 68.91 33.27
C ASP A 91 27.20 69.24 32.70
N LYS A 92 26.10 68.75 33.29
CA LYS A 92 25.85 68.59 34.74
C LYS A 92 26.26 69.80 35.57
N GLU A 93 26.29 70.99 34.98
CA GLU A 93 26.20 72.22 35.74
C GLU A 93 25.39 73.28 34.99
N ARG A 94 24.23 73.51 35.59
CA ARG A 94 23.79 74.83 36.01
C ARG A 94 23.18 75.75 34.96
N ARG A 95 21.90 76.00 35.27
CA ARG A 95 21.29 77.33 35.40
C ARG A 95 20.95 77.94 34.04
N LYS A 96 19.78 78.49 33.80
CA LYS A 96 18.89 79.29 34.64
C LYS A 96 17.69 79.56 33.71
N ASN A 97 16.48 79.29 34.18
CA ASN A 97 15.53 80.31 34.62
C ASN A 97 14.78 81.01 33.48
N TYR A 98 13.47 80.73 33.36
CA TYR A 98 12.32 81.64 33.69
C TYR A 98 12.03 82.55 32.48
N ASP A 99 10.87 82.49 31.83
CA ASP A 99 9.54 83.00 32.22
C ASP A 99 8.65 82.82 30.95
N ASP A 100 7.33 82.85 30.90
CA ASP A 100 6.17 82.84 31.81
C ASP A 100 4.93 82.94 30.86
N HIS A 101 3.74 82.62 31.38
CA HIS A 101 2.37 82.91 30.92
C HIS A 101 1.63 81.83 30.10
N SER A 102 0.70 81.08 30.72
CA SER A 102 -0.71 81.42 31.07
C SER A 102 -1.63 81.20 29.85
N GLU A 103 -2.78 80.51 29.85
CA GLU A 103 -3.81 80.35 30.89
C GLU A 103 -4.89 79.30 30.45
N GLY A 104 -5.55 78.62 31.41
CA GLY A 104 -6.96 78.12 31.35
C GLY A 104 -7.30 76.78 30.64
N ASN A 105 -7.58 75.64 31.29
CA ASN A 105 -8.79 75.26 32.09
C ASN A 105 -10.02 74.92 31.19
N SER A 106 -10.76 73.79 31.24
CA SER A 106 -11.07 72.83 32.31
C SER A 106 -11.75 71.53 31.80
N GLY A 107 -11.58 70.40 32.54
CA GLY A 107 -12.59 69.32 32.71
C GLY A 107 -12.24 67.92 32.13
N MET A 108 -11.67 66.94 32.85
CA MET A 108 -12.32 65.96 33.78
C MET A 108 -13.49 65.17 33.15
N SER A 109 -13.59 63.83 33.12
CA SER A 109 -12.98 62.78 33.96
C SER A 109 -13.09 61.36 33.34
N SER A 110 -12.02 60.55 33.49
CA SER A 110 -11.99 59.16 34.00
C SER A 110 -13.16 58.18 33.69
N SER A 111 -12.90 57.09 32.96
CA SER A 111 -12.73 55.74 33.57
C SER A 111 -12.46 54.60 32.56
N ARG A 112 -11.21 54.09 32.57
CA ARG A 112 -10.75 52.68 32.60
C ARG A 112 -11.47 51.58 31.77
N ARG A 113 -10.75 51.01 30.78
CA ARG A 113 -10.32 49.57 30.60
C ARG A 113 -10.08 49.22 29.10
N PRO A 114 -9.23 48.23 28.74
CA PRO A 114 -7.79 48.36 28.52
C PRO A 114 -7.36 48.17 27.04
N LYS A 115 -6.11 48.57 26.76
CA LYS A 115 -5.35 48.36 25.53
C LYS A 115 -5.09 46.86 25.28
N ASP A 116 -5.15 46.44 24.01
CA ASP A 116 -4.22 45.47 23.44
C ASP A 116 -3.76 45.94 22.05
N ASP A 117 -2.45 45.78 21.89
CA ASP A 117 -1.46 46.26 20.92
C ASP A 117 -1.82 46.58 19.46
N ASP A 118 -1.38 47.79 19.09
CA ASP A 118 -0.86 48.18 17.79
C ASP A 118 0.33 47.31 17.35
N THR A 119 0.32 46.79 16.11
CA THR A 119 1.45 46.77 15.14
C THR A 119 1.13 45.88 13.93
N SER A 120 0.29 46.35 13.01
CA SER A 120 0.25 45.78 11.64
C SER A 120 0.15 46.86 10.56
N SER A 121 1.04 47.84 10.66
CA SER A 121 1.41 48.76 9.59
C SER A 121 2.88 48.47 9.27
N TYR A 122 3.25 48.30 7.99
CA TYR A 122 4.54 47.79 7.45
C TYR A 122 4.64 46.29 7.08
N LYS A 123 3.68 45.74 6.33
CA LYS A 123 3.93 44.53 5.50
C LYS A 123 3.49 44.63 4.03
N SER A 124 3.17 45.82 3.55
CA SER A 124 3.04 46.09 2.11
C SER A 124 4.44 46.29 1.49
N LYS A 125 4.69 45.64 0.33
CA LYS A 125 5.91 45.69 -0.52
C LYS A 125 6.94 44.56 -0.35
N LYS A 126 6.49 43.32 -0.53
CA LYS A 126 7.08 42.41 -1.54
C LYS A 126 5.92 41.90 -2.38
N ILE A 127 5.58 42.65 -3.43
CA ILE A 127 4.84 42.05 -4.55
C ILE A 127 5.88 41.13 -5.19
N ASP A 128 5.56 39.85 -5.32
CA ASP A 128 6.48 38.90 -5.92
C ASP A 128 6.92 39.44 -7.28
N GLU A 129 8.23 39.55 -7.48
CA GLU A 129 8.80 40.07 -8.72
C GLU A 129 8.29 39.25 -9.92
N GLU A 130 7.97 37.98 -9.70
CA GLU A 130 7.32 37.09 -10.67
C GLU A 130 5.88 37.53 -11.01
N GLU A 131 5.02 37.81 -10.02
CA GLU A 131 3.65 38.28 -10.26
C GLU A 131 3.66 39.59 -11.05
N LYS A 132 4.59 40.49 -10.70
CA LYS A 132 4.75 41.77 -11.39
C LYS A 132 5.32 41.58 -12.81
N MET A 133 6.27 40.68 -13.02
CA MET A 133 6.77 40.33 -14.35
C MET A 133 5.66 39.74 -15.24
N GLN A 134 4.88 38.80 -14.74
CA GLN A 134 3.75 38.21 -15.47
C GLN A 134 2.72 39.29 -15.83
N TYR A 135 2.41 40.19 -14.90
CA TYR A 135 1.52 41.32 -15.16
C TYR A 135 2.06 42.25 -16.25
N GLU A 136 3.34 42.63 -16.18
CA GLU A 136 3.99 43.46 -17.19
C GLU A 136 4.09 42.77 -18.54
N GLU A 137 4.30 41.44 -18.58
CA GLU A 137 4.33 40.65 -19.81
C GLU A 137 2.94 40.56 -20.46
N LEU A 138 1.87 40.48 -19.67
CA LEU A 138 0.49 40.52 -20.16
C LEU A 138 0.13 41.91 -20.70
N ILE A 139 0.55 42.98 -20.04
CA ILE A 139 0.43 44.35 -20.56
C ILE A 139 1.18 44.48 -21.88
N LYS A 140 2.44 44.03 -21.92
CA LYS A 140 3.27 44.04 -23.15
C LYS A 140 2.60 43.26 -24.26
N SER A 141 2.11 42.05 -24.03
CA SER A 141 1.44 41.24 -25.06
C SER A 141 0.12 41.85 -25.54
N ARG A 142 -0.62 42.54 -24.66
CA ARG A 142 -1.86 43.25 -25.00
C ARG A 142 -1.63 44.47 -25.89
N TYR A 143 -0.58 45.27 -25.65
CA TYR A 143 -0.35 46.53 -26.36
C TYR A 143 0.68 46.44 -27.50
N LEU A 144 1.69 45.58 -27.41
CA LEU A 144 2.71 45.39 -28.46
C LEU A 144 2.25 44.49 -29.60
N GLY A 145 1.00 44.00 -29.57
CA GLY A 145 0.42 43.24 -30.66
C GLY A 145 1.20 41.98 -31.01
N LYS A 146 1.72 41.24 -30.01
CA LYS A 146 2.21 39.89 -30.27
C LYS A 146 1.05 39.12 -30.90
N ASP A 147 1.30 38.53 -32.07
CA ASP A 147 0.36 37.64 -32.72
C ASP A 147 -0.13 36.66 -31.66
N LYS A 148 -1.43 36.74 -31.32
CA LYS A 148 -2.04 35.74 -30.46
C LYS A 148 -1.73 34.42 -31.14
N GLU A 149 -0.84 33.62 -30.56
CA GLU A 149 -0.73 32.23 -30.94
C GLU A 149 -2.13 31.68 -30.70
N LYS A 150 -2.92 31.57 -31.78
CA LYS A 150 -4.19 30.85 -31.74
C LYS A 150 -3.78 29.52 -31.14
N LYS A 151 -4.21 29.22 -29.91
CA LYS A 151 -4.01 27.90 -29.27
C LYS A 151 -4.32 26.93 -30.39
N LYS A 152 -3.28 26.34 -30.99
CA LYS A 152 -3.48 25.42 -32.10
C LYS A 152 -4.28 24.34 -31.40
N ARG A 153 -5.57 24.19 -31.73
CA ARG A 153 -6.30 22.96 -31.44
C ARG A 153 -5.33 21.89 -31.89
N ARG A 154 -4.68 21.20 -30.94
CA ARG A 154 -3.70 20.19 -31.31
C ARG A 154 -4.53 19.23 -32.13
N ARG A 155 -4.33 19.24 -33.46
CA ARG A 155 -4.79 18.15 -34.31
C ARG A 155 -4.29 16.90 -33.60
N LYS A 156 -5.17 15.94 -33.34
CA LYS A 156 -4.87 14.66 -32.66
C LYS A 156 -3.64 14.04 -33.33
N LEU A 157 -2.44 14.45 -32.91
CA LEU A 157 -1.20 14.18 -33.64
C LEU A 157 -0.72 12.77 -33.35
N HIS A 158 -1.33 12.09 -32.37
CA HIS A 158 -1.49 10.64 -32.33
C HIS A 158 -2.95 10.29 -32.07
N GLY A 159 -3.65 9.79 -33.08
CA GLY A 159 -4.93 9.08 -32.89
C GLY A 159 -4.79 7.72 -32.17
N LYS A 160 -3.72 7.52 -31.39
CA LYS A 160 -3.41 6.24 -30.72
C LYS A 160 -3.37 6.31 -29.19
N ASN A 161 -3.10 7.47 -28.58
CA ASN A 161 -3.13 7.61 -27.12
C ASN A 161 -4.43 8.26 -26.67
N PHE A 162 -5.24 7.51 -25.92
CA PHE A 162 -6.33 8.05 -25.13
C PHE A 162 -5.75 8.49 -23.78
N ASN A 163 -5.49 9.79 -23.63
CA ASN A 163 -5.19 10.36 -22.32
C ASN A 163 -6.51 10.54 -21.58
N PHE A 164 -6.67 9.86 -20.44
CA PHE A 164 -7.87 9.94 -19.61
C PHE A 164 -7.82 11.11 -18.62
N ASP A 165 -6.63 11.70 -18.42
CA ASP A 165 -6.42 12.83 -17.54
C ASP A 165 -6.24 14.13 -18.34
N TRP A 166 -6.67 15.25 -17.75
CA TRP A 166 -6.38 16.59 -18.28
C TRP A 166 -4.94 16.98 -17.96
N GLU A 167 -4.24 17.61 -18.90
CA GLU A 167 -2.88 18.10 -18.65
C GLU A 167 -2.93 19.38 -17.80
N GLU A 168 -1.94 19.64 -16.93
CA GLU A 168 -1.86 20.90 -16.15
C GLU A 168 -1.78 22.17 -17.03
N THR A 169 -1.52 22.01 -18.33
CA THR A 169 -1.50 23.08 -19.33
C THR A 169 -2.90 23.47 -19.83
N ASP A 170 -3.90 22.63 -19.58
CA ASP A 170 -5.31 22.90 -19.87
C ASP A 170 -5.99 23.76 -18.78
N ASP A 171 -5.34 23.92 -17.61
CA ASP A 171 -5.83 24.77 -16.51
C ASP A 171 -5.82 26.26 -16.91
N THR A 172 -6.92 26.95 -16.60
CA THR A 172 -7.15 28.37 -16.91
C THR A 172 -7.15 29.27 -15.69
N SER A 173 -7.05 28.70 -14.48
CA SER A 173 -7.18 29.42 -13.20
C SER A 173 -5.86 30.00 -12.66
N LYS A 174 -4.76 29.86 -13.43
CA LYS A 174 -3.43 30.42 -13.12
C LYS A 174 -3.41 31.95 -13.34
N ASP A 175 -4.24 32.67 -12.60
CA ASP A 175 -4.36 34.12 -12.63
C ASP A 175 -3.14 34.76 -11.92
N TYR A 176 -2.63 35.89 -12.44
CA TYR A 176 -1.51 36.63 -11.85
C TYR A 176 -1.96 37.63 -10.78
N ASP A 177 -3.20 38.11 -10.89
CA ASP A 177 -3.77 39.12 -10.01
C ASP A 177 -4.29 38.47 -8.73
N LYS A 178 -3.89 39.01 -7.57
CA LYS A 178 -4.30 38.51 -6.25
C LYS A 178 -5.81 38.50 -6.09
N LEU A 179 -6.53 39.44 -6.69
CA LEU A 179 -8.00 39.48 -6.64
C LEU A 179 -8.64 38.25 -7.31
N TYR A 180 -7.96 37.68 -8.31
CA TYR A 180 -8.45 36.52 -9.06
C TYR A 180 -7.83 35.20 -8.59
N LYS A 181 -6.65 35.22 -7.95
CA LYS A 181 -6.11 34.09 -7.20
C LYS A 181 -6.93 33.81 -5.93
N GLU A 182 -7.21 34.85 -5.15
CA GLU A 182 -7.98 34.77 -3.89
C GLU A 182 -9.39 35.35 -4.09
N ARG A 183 -10.17 34.73 -4.98
CA ARG A 183 -11.56 35.18 -5.23
C ARG A 183 -12.36 35.08 -3.95
N HIS A 184 -13.02 36.17 -3.55
CA HIS A 184 -13.90 36.16 -2.40
C HIS A 184 -15.05 35.17 -2.62
N GLU A 185 -15.03 34.06 -1.89
CA GLU A 185 -16.09 33.06 -1.94
C GLU A 185 -17.41 33.62 -1.43
N ILE A 186 -18.49 33.32 -2.15
CA ILE A 186 -19.81 33.85 -1.84
C ILE A 186 -20.29 33.22 -0.52
N GLN A 187 -20.40 34.03 0.53
CA GLN A 187 -20.80 33.56 1.86
C GLN A 187 -22.32 33.37 2.05
N PHE A 188 -23.14 33.57 1.00
CA PHE A 188 -24.61 33.42 1.00
C PHE A 188 -25.31 33.94 2.28
N PHE A 189 -24.99 35.18 2.70
CA PHE A 189 -25.50 35.81 3.93
C PHE A 189 -25.28 35.01 5.23
N GLY A 190 -24.26 34.14 5.25
CA GLY A 190 -23.95 33.21 6.34
C GLY A 190 -24.89 31.99 6.43
N ARG A 191 -25.95 31.94 5.62
CA ARG A 191 -27.02 30.92 5.73
C ARG A 191 -27.00 29.89 4.61
N GLY A 192 -26.51 30.26 3.43
CA GLY A 192 -26.31 29.33 2.33
C GLY A 192 -24.99 28.57 2.44
N HIS A 193 -24.92 27.50 1.66
CA HIS A 193 -23.83 26.55 1.58
C HIS A 193 -23.57 26.25 0.11
N ILE A 194 -22.30 26.04 -0.26
CA ILE A 194 -21.94 25.60 -1.60
C ILE A 194 -22.44 24.16 -1.77
N ALA A 195 -23.12 23.87 -2.88
CA ALA A 195 -23.67 22.55 -3.13
C ALA A 195 -22.56 21.49 -3.26
N GLY A 196 -22.74 20.33 -2.62
CA GLY A 196 -21.84 19.18 -2.72
C GLY A 196 -20.73 19.11 -1.65
N MET A 197 -20.52 20.18 -0.87
CA MET A 197 -19.60 20.17 0.27
C MET A 197 -20.36 19.84 1.57
N ASP A 198 -19.67 19.29 2.58
CA ASP A 198 -20.26 19.05 3.89
C ASP A 198 -20.60 20.39 4.58
N PRO A 199 -21.87 20.64 4.94
CA PRO A 199 -22.26 21.86 5.65
C PRO A 199 -21.46 22.14 6.91
N ASN A 200 -21.07 21.11 7.66
CA ASN A 200 -20.31 21.28 8.90
C ASN A 200 -18.87 21.70 8.64
N GLU A 201 -18.26 21.25 7.54
CA GLU A 201 -16.92 21.65 7.12
C GLU A 201 -16.94 23.11 6.62
N MET A 202 -17.94 23.46 5.81
CA MET A 202 -18.16 24.85 5.38
C MET A 202 -18.43 25.81 6.54
N GLU A 203 -19.14 25.39 7.58
CA GLU A 203 -19.34 26.21 8.78
C GLU A 203 -18.05 26.42 9.58
N ARG A 204 -17.09 25.48 9.53
CA ARG A 204 -15.77 25.65 10.15
C ARG A 204 -14.86 26.57 9.34
N ASP A 205 -14.94 26.52 8.01
CA ASP A 205 -14.09 27.32 7.12
C ASP A 205 -14.66 28.72 6.85
N LYS A 206 -15.95 28.94 7.14
CA LYS A 206 -16.60 30.24 6.97
C LYS A 206 -15.86 31.30 7.80
N LYS A 207 -15.37 32.33 7.11
CA LYS A 207 -14.88 33.55 7.78
C LYS A 207 -15.99 34.13 8.64
N ASP A 208 -15.68 34.39 9.91
CA ASP A 208 -16.58 34.81 10.99
C ASP A 208 -17.42 36.07 10.72
N TYR A 209 -17.33 36.73 9.57
CA TYR A 209 -18.00 38.00 9.29
C TYR A 209 -19.50 37.98 9.57
N TYR A 210 -20.25 37.01 9.03
CA TYR A 210 -21.70 36.94 9.31
C TYR A 210 -21.99 36.48 10.74
N GLN A 211 -21.06 35.78 11.39
CA GLN A 211 -21.19 35.39 12.78
C GLN A 211 -21.00 36.60 13.70
N SER A 212 -19.99 37.44 13.45
CA SER A 212 -19.77 38.70 14.16
C SER A 212 -20.88 39.71 13.88
N VAL A 213 -21.36 39.84 12.63
CA VAL A 213 -22.53 40.69 12.31
C VAL A 213 -23.80 40.18 12.98
N ARG A 214 -23.97 38.85 13.08
CA ARG A 214 -25.10 38.28 13.82
C ARG A 214 -24.96 38.62 15.29
N GLU A 215 -23.77 38.48 15.86
CA GLU A 215 -23.45 38.80 17.25
C GLU A 215 -23.66 40.27 17.60
N GLU A 216 -23.25 41.18 16.73
CA GLU A 216 -23.43 42.62 16.89
C GLU A 216 -24.92 43.02 16.77
N ARG A 217 -25.69 42.32 15.93
CA ARG A 217 -27.14 42.52 15.78
C ARG A 217 -27.99 41.71 16.78
N LYS A 218 -27.38 41.00 17.76
CA LYS A 218 -28.09 40.08 18.68
C LYS A 218 -29.15 40.75 19.59
N ASP A 219 -29.35 42.07 19.55
CA ASP A 219 -30.20 42.79 20.51
C ASP A 219 -31.74 42.65 20.41
N LYS A 220 -32.31 41.95 19.42
CA LYS A 220 -33.76 41.58 19.46
C LYS A 220 -34.08 40.17 18.96
N PHE A 221 -33.13 39.51 18.31
CA PHE A 221 -33.39 38.30 17.52
C PHE A 221 -33.17 36.99 18.30
N ASN A 222 -32.34 37.00 19.35
CA ASN A 222 -31.92 35.76 20.00
C ASN A 222 -32.97 35.11 20.92
N LYS A 223 -33.90 35.88 21.47
CA LYS A 223 -34.98 35.30 22.29
C LYS A 223 -35.85 34.31 21.51
N LEU A 224 -35.91 34.42 20.18
CA LEU A 224 -36.62 33.46 19.33
C LEU A 224 -35.77 32.25 18.91
N LEU A 225 -34.45 32.32 19.02
CA LEU A 225 -33.55 31.29 18.47
C LEU A 225 -33.14 30.25 19.49
N ASP A 226 -33.05 30.62 20.77
CA ASP A 226 -32.82 29.66 21.84
C ASP A 226 -34.03 28.74 22.06
N ASP A 227 -35.25 29.22 21.77
CA ASP A 227 -36.47 28.40 21.84
C ASP A 227 -36.63 27.44 20.65
N VAL A 228 -35.92 27.69 19.53
CA VAL A 228 -36.00 26.90 18.29
C VAL A 228 -34.77 26.02 18.10
N LYS A 229 -33.96 25.78 19.13
CA LYS A 229 -33.13 24.57 19.16
C LYS A 229 -34.02 23.41 19.61
N PRO A 230 -34.64 22.63 18.70
CA PRO A 230 -35.16 21.36 19.14
C PRO A 230 -33.96 20.60 19.69
N LYS A 231 -34.08 20.10 20.92
CA LYS A 231 -33.34 18.93 21.37
C LYS A 231 -33.78 17.72 20.52
N LYS A 232 -33.58 17.78 19.19
CA LYS A 232 -33.54 16.64 18.30
C LYS A 232 -32.18 15.96 18.53
N MET A 233 -32.04 15.45 19.74
CA MET A 233 -30.95 14.61 20.21
C MET A 233 -31.67 13.55 21.03
N ARG A 234 -31.62 12.30 20.55
CA ARG A 234 -31.78 11.03 21.31
C ARG A 234 -32.24 9.79 20.52
N LYS A 235 -32.40 9.83 19.19
CA LYS A 235 -32.59 8.58 18.39
C LYS A 235 -31.60 8.42 17.24
N ASP A 236 -31.30 9.52 16.55
CA ASP A 236 -30.32 9.57 15.45
C ASP A 236 -28.86 9.47 15.94
N GLU A 237 -28.61 9.52 17.27
CA GLU A 237 -27.26 9.55 17.85
C GLU A 237 -26.42 8.32 17.52
N TRP A 238 -27.04 7.17 17.23
CA TRP A 238 -26.32 5.93 16.96
C TRP A 238 -26.40 5.46 15.51
N GLU A 239 -27.27 6.01 14.67
CA GLU A 239 -27.48 5.45 13.32
C GLU A 239 -26.23 5.57 12.43
N ASP A 240 -25.47 6.67 12.57
CA ASP A 240 -24.26 6.95 11.78
C ASP A 240 -22.95 6.83 12.57
N VAL A 241 -23.03 6.36 13.81
CA VAL A 241 -21.82 6.15 14.61
C VAL A 241 -21.11 4.88 14.18
N HIS A 242 -19.79 4.91 14.11
CA HIS A 242 -18.99 3.72 13.80
C HIS A 242 -19.17 2.63 14.89
N TRP A 243 -19.28 1.36 14.50
CA TRP A 243 -19.58 0.22 15.40
C TRP A 243 -18.67 0.14 16.64
N ARG A 244 -17.42 0.60 16.54
CA ARG A 244 -16.44 0.68 17.65
C ARG A 244 -16.95 1.46 18.87
N LYS A 245 -17.83 2.44 18.67
CA LYS A 245 -18.40 3.25 19.75
C LYS A 245 -19.77 2.72 20.21
N LYS A 246 -20.38 1.78 19.47
CA LYS A 246 -21.72 1.24 19.79
C LYS A 246 -21.62 0.08 20.78
N PRO A 247 -22.58 -0.08 21.71
CA PRO A 247 -22.77 -1.33 22.43
C PRO A 247 -23.29 -2.44 21.50
N LEU A 248 -23.12 -3.72 21.87
CA LEU A 248 -23.52 -4.88 21.06
C LEU A 248 -25.02 -4.87 20.72
N GLU A 249 -25.85 -4.46 21.68
CA GLU A 249 -27.31 -4.41 21.56
C GLU A 249 -27.79 -3.39 20.53
N ALA A 250 -27.00 -2.34 20.26
CA ALA A 250 -27.33 -1.29 19.30
C ALA A 250 -26.79 -1.57 17.88
N MET A 251 -26.18 -2.74 17.64
CA MET A 251 -25.61 -3.10 16.35
C MET A 251 -26.71 -3.51 15.35
N SER A 252 -26.93 -2.66 14.34
CA SER A 252 -27.83 -2.95 13.22
C SER A 252 -27.20 -3.89 12.19
N GLU A 253 -28.00 -4.45 11.27
CA GLU A 253 -27.48 -5.24 10.14
C GLU A 253 -26.51 -4.44 9.24
N ARG A 254 -26.72 -3.12 9.10
CA ARG A 254 -25.78 -2.21 8.43
C ARG A 254 -24.44 -2.19 9.15
N ASP A 255 -24.44 -2.11 10.48
CA ASP A 255 -23.22 -2.10 11.28
C ASP A 255 -22.46 -3.41 11.17
N TRP A 256 -23.15 -4.55 11.13
CA TRP A 256 -22.54 -5.86 10.89
C TRP A 256 -21.97 -5.99 9.47
N ARG A 257 -22.56 -5.33 8.47
CA ARG A 257 -21.99 -5.25 7.12
C ARG A 257 -20.71 -4.40 7.11
N ILE A 258 -20.73 -3.20 7.70
CA ILE A 258 -19.55 -2.33 7.82
C ILE A 258 -18.44 -3.05 8.61
N PHE A 259 -18.80 -3.74 9.70
CA PHE A 259 -17.84 -4.54 10.48
C PHE A 259 -17.14 -5.60 9.62
N ARG A 260 -17.89 -6.30 8.76
CA ARG A 260 -17.32 -7.29 7.83
C ARG A 260 -16.45 -6.63 6.77
N GLU A 261 -16.86 -5.48 6.23
CA GLU A 261 -16.06 -4.69 5.28
C GLU A 261 -14.74 -4.23 5.91
N ASP A 262 -14.74 -3.69 7.12
CA ASP A 262 -13.54 -3.21 7.83
C ASP A 262 -12.50 -4.32 8.09
N PHE A 263 -12.97 -5.55 8.31
CA PHE A 263 -12.10 -6.71 8.52
C PHE A 263 -11.89 -7.55 7.24
N ASN A 264 -12.35 -7.08 6.08
CA ASN A 264 -12.32 -7.76 4.79
C ASN A 264 -12.86 -9.21 4.86
N ILE A 265 -13.99 -9.40 5.54
CA ILE A 265 -14.66 -10.69 5.70
C ILE A 265 -15.83 -10.76 4.71
N THR A 266 -15.81 -11.76 3.83
CA THR A 266 -16.97 -12.09 2.97
C THR A 266 -17.49 -13.46 3.36
N VAL A 267 -18.81 -13.62 3.46
CA VAL A 267 -19.43 -14.88 3.88
C VAL A 267 -20.41 -15.40 2.83
N LYS A 268 -20.50 -16.73 2.67
CA LYS A 268 -21.52 -17.43 1.89
C LYS A 268 -22.17 -18.54 2.71
N GLY A 269 -23.46 -18.76 2.51
CA GLY A 269 -24.27 -19.74 3.25
C GLY A 269 -25.48 -19.07 3.93
N GLY A 270 -26.55 -19.84 4.17
CA GLY A 270 -27.74 -19.34 4.88
C GLY A 270 -27.46 -19.11 6.37
N SER A 271 -28.24 -18.23 7.02
CA SER A 271 -28.33 -18.07 8.49
C SER A 271 -26.98 -18.05 9.23
N ILE A 272 -26.05 -17.18 8.80
CA ILE A 272 -24.70 -17.12 9.38
C ILE A 272 -24.70 -16.29 10.68
N PRO A 273 -24.19 -16.82 11.80
CA PRO A 273 -24.13 -16.08 13.05
C PRO A 273 -23.26 -14.82 12.94
N LYS A 274 -23.58 -13.83 13.77
CA LYS A 274 -22.90 -12.54 13.81
C LYS A 274 -21.44 -12.72 14.27
N PRO A 275 -20.47 -11.98 13.68
CA PRO A 275 -19.08 -12.10 14.06
C PRO A 275 -18.80 -11.52 15.46
N ILE A 276 -17.71 -11.97 16.07
CA ILE A 276 -17.25 -11.50 17.39
C ILE A 276 -16.59 -10.13 17.26
N ARG A 277 -17.02 -9.16 18.08
CA ARG A 277 -16.38 -7.82 18.15
C ARG A 277 -15.18 -7.79 19.09
N THR A 278 -15.29 -8.40 20.26
CA THR A 278 -14.23 -8.52 21.27
C THR A 278 -14.43 -9.82 22.04
N TRP A 279 -13.38 -10.36 22.67
CA TRP A 279 -13.49 -11.60 23.44
C TRP A 279 -14.49 -11.51 24.60
N SER A 280 -14.64 -10.33 25.20
CA SER A 280 -15.57 -10.07 26.31
C SER A 280 -17.04 -10.18 25.93
N GLU A 281 -17.38 -10.05 24.65
CA GLU A 281 -18.75 -10.09 24.14
C GLU A 281 -19.12 -11.46 23.55
N THR A 282 -18.30 -12.48 23.79
CA THR A 282 -18.51 -13.81 23.23
C THR A 282 -19.38 -14.69 24.13
N PRO A 283 -20.11 -15.66 23.56
CA PRO A 283 -20.79 -16.70 24.32
C PRO A 283 -19.83 -17.80 24.84
N ILE A 284 -18.51 -17.56 24.87
CA ILE A 284 -17.51 -18.55 25.27
C ILE A 284 -17.47 -18.65 26.80
N PRO A 285 -17.40 -19.87 27.39
CA PRO A 285 -17.27 -20.04 28.83
C PRO A 285 -16.06 -19.29 29.41
N LYS A 286 -16.24 -18.69 30.60
CA LYS A 286 -15.21 -17.88 31.27
C LYS A 286 -13.87 -18.61 31.44
N GLN A 287 -13.91 -19.91 31.72
CA GLN A 287 -12.70 -20.73 31.85
C GLN A 287 -11.84 -20.69 30.57
N ILE A 288 -12.46 -20.75 29.40
CA ILE A 288 -11.75 -20.72 28.12
C ILE A 288 -11.31 -19.30 27.79
N LEU A 289 -12.14 -18.28 28.10
CA LEU A 289 -11.75 -16.88 27.96
C LEU A 289 -10.50 -16.54 28.77
N ASP A 290 -10.41 -17.00 30.01
CA ASP A 290 -9.23 -16.79 30.86
C ASP A 290 -7.99 -17.45 30.24
N VAL A 291 -8.13 -18.62 29.61
CA VAL A 291 -7.04 -19.28 28.88
C VAL A 291 -6.64 -18.51 27.63
N ILE A 292 -7.60 -18.02 26.83
CA ILE A 292 -7.33 -17.19 25.64
C ILE A 292 -6.47 -15.97 26.01
N TYR A 293 -6.82 -15.28 27.11
CA TYR A 293 -6.03 -14.15 27.59
C TYR A 293 -4.64 -14.56 28.13
N LYS A 294 -4.53 -15.70 28.85
CA LYS A 294 -3.25 -16.22 29.35
C LYS A 294 -2.29 -16.64 28.24
N VAL A 295 -2.81 -17.25 27.16
CA VAL A 295 -2.00 -17.63 25.98
C VAL A 295 -1.52 -16.38 25.21
N GLY A 296 -2.20 -15.25 25.37
CA GLY A 296 -1.78 -13.94 24.85
C GLY A 296 -2.62 -13.40 23.68
N TYR A 297 -3.78 -14.00 23.40
CA TYR A 297 -4.69 -13.56 22.34
C TYR A 297 -5.52 -12.36 22.80
N LYS A 298 -4.98 -11.14 22.63
CA LYS A 298 -5.65 -9.90 23.07
C LYS A 298 -6.96 -9.59 22.32
N GLU A 299 -6.97 -9.83 21.02
CA GLU A 299 -8.09 -9.53 20.11
C GLU A 299 -8.26 -10.67 19.10
N PRO A 300 -9.50 -11.01 18.70
CA PRO A 300 -9.72 -12.03 17.68
C PRO A 300 -9.28 -11.52 16.30
N THR A 301 -8.65 -12.40 15.51
CA THR A 301 -8.31 -12.13 14.11
C THR A 301 -9.56 -12.19 13.22
N PRO A 302 -9.56 -11.61 12.00
CA PRO A 302 -10.74 -11.61 11.13
C PRO A 302 -11.38 -12.99 10.91
N ILE A 303 -10.55 -14.03 10.70
CA ILE A 303 -11.06 -15.40 10.52
C ILE A 303 -11.68 -15.94 11.81
N GLN A 304 -11.07 -15.67 12.97
CA GLN A 304 -11.58 -16.08 14.29
C GLN A 304 -12.93 -15.42 14.58
N ARG A 305 -13.08 -14.13 14.24
CA ARG A 305 -14.30 -13.36 14.49
C ARG A 305 -15.53 -14.01 13.89
N GLN A 306 -15.42 -14.55 12.66
CA GLN A 306 -16.55 -15.11 11.94
C GLN A 306 -16.62 -16.64 12.03
N ALA A 307 -15.49 -17.35 12.05
CA ALA A 307 -15.47 -18.82 12.08
C ALA A 307 -15.83 -19.39 13.46
N ILE A 308 -15.45 -18.73 14.57
CA ILE A 308 -15.74 -19.25 15.92
C ILE A 308 -17.26 -19.33 16.18
N PRO A 309 -18.07 -18.28 15.93
CA PRO A 309 -19.53 -18.38 16.10
C PRO A 309 -20.17 -19.49 15.27
N ILE A 310 -19.73 -19.68 14.02
CA ILE A 310 -20.21 -20.77 13.15
C ILE A 310 -19.78 -22.14 13.73
N GLY A 311 -18.58 -22.19 14.29
CA GLY A 311 -18.03 -23.37 14.95
C GLY A 311 -18.90 -23.80 16.14
N LEU A 312 -19.28 -22.83 16.98
CA LEU A 312 -20.11 -23.03 18.16
C LEU A 312 -21.55 -23.46 17.81
N SER A 313 -22.05 -23.09 16.63
CA SER A 313 -23.36 -23.54 16.14
C SER A 313 -23.33 -24.93 15.47
N ASN A 314 -22.23 -25.69 15.60
CA ASN A 314 -22.05 -27.00 14.97
C ASN A 314 -22.19 -26.99 13.44
N ARG A 315 -21.92 -25.88 12.75
CA ARG A 315 -22.00 -25.82 11.29
C ARG A 315 -20.67 -26.18 10.65
N ASP A 316 -20.71 -26.81 9.49
CA ASP A 316 -19.51 -27.08 8.71
C ASP A 316 -18.95 -25.77 8.14
N ILE A 317 -17.63 -25.66 8.03
CA ILE A 317 -16.95 -24.40 7.69
C ILE A 317 -15.94 -24.62 6.56
N ILE A 318 -15.94 -23.73 5.58
CA ILE A 318 -14.82 -23.53 4.67
C ILE A 318 -14.21 -22.17 4.95
N GLY A 319 -13.05 -22.14 5.60
CA GLY A 319 -12.32 -20.92 5.89
C GLY A 319 -11.25 -20.66 4.83
N VAL A 320 -11.46 -19.64 4.01
CA VAL A 320 -10.49 -19.20 3.00
C VAL A 320 -9.67 -18.05 3.56
N ALA A 321 -8.46 -18.36 4.02
CA ALA A 321 -7.57 -17.39 4.63
C ALA A 321 -6.11 -17.81 4.50
N GLU A 322 -5.23 -16.83 4.37
CA GLU A 322 -3.79 -17.05 4.27
C GLU A 322 -3.20 -17.62 5.57
N THR A 323 -2.03 -18.26 5.46
CA THR A 323 -1.27 -18.71 6.63
C THR A 323 -0.90 -17.54 7.55
N GLY A 324 -0.97 -17.74 8.86
CA GLY A 324 -0.73 -16.67 9.84
C GLY A 324 -1.96 -15.79 10.14
N SER A 325 -3.10 -15.98 9.48
CA SER A 325 -4.35 -15.26 9.78
C SER A 325 -5.02 -15.68 11.10
N GLY A 326 -4.47 -16.65 11.83
CA GLY A 326 -5.01 -17.15 13.09
C GLY A 326 -6.00 -18.32 12.95
N LYS A 327 -5.96 -19.05 11.83
CA LYS A 327 -6.82 -20.22 11.53
C LYS A 327 -6.81 -21.27 12.64
N THR A 328 -5.63 -21.58 13.20
CA THR A 328 -5.46 -22.59 14.24
C THR A 328 -6.37 -22.37 15.45
N ALA A 329 -6.34 -21.18 16.04
CA ALA A 329 -7.23 -20.87 17.16
C ALA A 329 -8.70 -20.79 16.74
N ALA A 330 -9.00 -20.47 15.47
CA ALA A 330 -10.37 -20.36 14.98
C ALA A 330 -11.13 -21.70 15.00
N PHE A 331 -10.45 -22.82 14.71
CA PHE A 331 -11.04 -24.16 14.86
C PHE A 331 -10.81 -24.78 16.24
N LEU A 332 -9.69 -24.46 16.91
CA LEU A 332 -9.44 -25.00 18.24
C LEU A 332 -10.44 -24.48 19.26
N ILE A 333 -10.79 -23.18 19.26
CA ILE A 333 -11.67 -22.62 20.30
C ILE A 333 -13.03 -23.32 20.36
N PRO A 334 -13.80 -23.49 19.26
CA PRO A 334 -15.06 -24.24 19.29
C PRO A 334 -14.89 -25.69 19.74
N LEU A 335 -13.79 -26.35 19.35
CA LEU A 335 -13.45 -27.70 19.77
C LEU A 335 -13.22 -27.78 21.29
N LEU A 336 -12.42 -26.86 21.84
CA LEU A 336 -12.13 -26.79 23.27
C LEU A 336 -13.40 -26.51 24.08
N VAL A 337 -14.26 -25.60 23.60
CA VAL A 337 -15.57 -25.32 24.22
C VAL A 337 -16.37 -26.62 24.30
N TRP A 338 -16.48 -27.35 23.20
CA TRP A 338 -17.22 -28.61 23.18
C TRP A 338 -16.61 -29.66 24.12
N ILE A 339 -15.31 -29.93 24.07
CA ILE A 339 -14.65 -30.93 24.94
C ILE A 339 -14.88 -30.60 26.43
N THR A 340 -14.80 -29.33 26.82
CA THR A 340 -15.03 -28.93 28.23
C THR A 340 -16.48 -29.06 28.70
N THR A 341 -17.45 -29.17 27.78
CA THR A 341 -18.86 -29.41 28.12
C THR A 341 -19.19 -30.89 28.31
N ILE A 342 -18.32 -31.81 27.88
CA ILE A 342 -18.54 -33.25 28.01
C ILE A 342 -18.43 -33.64 29.50
N PRO A 343 -19.43 -34.35 30.07
CA PRO A 343 -19.35 -34.82 31.45
C PRO A 343 -18.13 -35.74 31.65
N LYS A 344 -17.38 -35.53 32.73
CA LYS A 344 -16.15 -36.31 33.04
C LYS A 344 -16.36 -37.83 33.06
N GLN A 345 -17.59 -38.29 33.33
CA GLN A 345 -17.94 -39.71 33.28
C GLN A 345 -17.83 -40.32 31.88
N GLU A 346 -18.01 -39.53 30.82
CA GLU A 346 -17.90 -40.00 29.43
C GLU A 346 -16.46 -39.98 28.91
N THR A 347 -15.53 -39.39 29.65
CA THR A 347 -14.10 -39.39 29.28
C THR A 347 -13.43 -40.76 29.46
N THR A 348 -14.11 -41.71 30.12
CA THR A 348 -13.67 -43.12 30.20
C THR A 348 -13.72 -43.81 28.83
N ASP A 349 -14.63 -43.39 27.94
CA ASP A 349 -14.78 -43.99 26.61
C ASP A 349 -13.48 -43.86 25.77
N ILE A 350 -12.65 -42.85 26.05
CA ILE A 350 -11.31 -42.69 25.43
C ILE A 350 -10.33 -43.74 25.94
N LEU A 351 -10.38 -44.06 27.24
CA LEU A 351 -9.52 -45.07 27.87
C LEU A 351 -9.87 -46.48 27.40
N ASP A 352 -11.11 -46.70 26.95
CA ASP A 352 -11.56 -47.95 26.35
C ASP A 352 -11.05 -48.15 24.90
N GLY A 353 -10.23 -47.22 24.38
CA GLY A 353 -9.62 -47.33 23.05
C GLY A 353 -10.53 -46.91 21.90
N ASN A 354 -11.64 -46.20 22.17
CA ASN A 354 -12.58 -45.76 21.14
C ASN A 354 -12.08 -44.58 20.29
N GLY A 355 -10.91 -44.03 20.61
CA GLY A 355 -10.24 -43.01 19.81
C GLY A 355 -10.41 -41.58 20.30
N PRO A 356 -9.79 -40.62 19.59
CA PRO A 356 -9.87 -39.21 19.94
C PRO A 356 -11.22 -38.60 19.57
N TYR A 357 -11.57 -37.52 20.24
CA TYR A 357 -12.75 -36.71 19.91
C TYR A 357 -12.55 -35.89 18.62
N ALA A 358 -11.31 -35.51 18.32
CA ALA A 358 -10.98 -34.70 17.16
C ALA A 358 -9.72 -35.17 16.43
N VAL A 359 -9.76 -35.05 15.10
CA VAL A 359 -8.61 -35.27 14.21
C VAL A 359 -8.34 -34.00 13.41
N ILE A 360 -7.11 -33.51 13.50
CA ILE A 360 -6.63 -32.37 12.71
C ILE A 360 -5.61 -32.89 11.70
N LEU A 361 -5.98 -32.82 10.42
CA LEU A 361 -5.11 -33.18 9.32
C LEU A 361 -4.35 -31.95 8.83
N ALA A 362 -3.04 -32.12 8.68
CA ALA A 362 -2.14 -31.15 8.08
C ALA A 362 -1.32 -31.82 6.96
N PRO A 363 -1.08 -31.17 5.81
CA PRO A 363 -0.35 -31.75 4.69
C PRO A 363 1.10 -32.08 5.02
N THR A 364 1.70 -31.40 6.01
CA THR A 364 3.12 -31.55 6.32
C THR A 364 3.39 -31.63 7.81
N ARG A 365 4.52 -32.27 8.13
CA ARG A 365 5.00 -32.47 9.50
C ARG A 365 5.15 -31.14 10.25
N GLU A 366 5.66 -30.12 9.57
CA GLU A 366 5.99 -28.83 10.19
C GLU A 366 4.72 -28.06 10.57
N LEU A 367 3.70 -28.10 9.71
CA LEU A 367 2.40 -27.52 10.04
C LEU A 367 1.73 -28.29 11.18
N ALA A 368 1.78 -29.63 11.15
CA ALA A 368 1.26 -30.46 12.23
C ALA A 368 1.93 -30.13 13.59
N GLN A 369 3.25 -29.99 13.63
CA GLN A 369 3.98 -29.58 14.84
C GLN A 369 3.60 -28.17 15.31
N GLN A 370 3.35 -27.22 14.40
CA GLN A 370 2.89 -25.87 14.78
C GLN A 370 1.49 -25.91 15.41
N ILE A 371 0.58 -26.68 14.81
CA ILE A 371 -0.76 -26.89 15.37
C ILE A 371 -0.67 -27.59 16.73
N GLU A 372 0.23 -28.57 16.88
CA GLU A 372 0.45 -29.28 18.15
C GLU A 372 0.95 -28.34 19.25
N GLN A 373 1.97 -27.53 18.96
CA GLN A 373 2.49 -26.54 19.90
C GLN A 373 1.40 -25.56 20.33
N GLU A 374 0.55 -25.12 19.41
CA GLU A 374 -0.55 -24.21 19.73
C GLU A 374 -1.63 -24.93 20.56
N ALA A 375 -2.05 -26.12 20.15
CA ALA A 375 -3.03 -26.92 20.89
C ALA A 375 -2.57 -27.26 22.31
N ILE A 376 -1.28 -27.56 22.52
CA ILE A 376 -0.71 -27.84 23.85
C ILE A 376 -0.78 -26.59 24.75
N LYS A 377 -0.55 -25.38 24.23
CA LYS A 377 -0.66 -24.15 25.04
C LYS A 377 -2.06 -23.99 25.64
N PHE A 378 -3.10 -24.32 24.87
CA PHE A 378 -4.48 -24.32 25.38
C PHE A 378 -4.75 -25.53 26.27
N GLY A 379 -4.31 -26.72 25.84
CA GLY A 379 -4.56 -28.00 26.51
C GLY A 379 -3.96 -28.08 27.92
N GLN A 380 -2.78 -27.48 28.16
CA GLN A 380 -2.13 -27.43 29.47
C GLN A 380 -3.01 -26.81 30.57
N TYR A 381 -3.84 -25.82 30.23
CA TYR A 381 -4.73 -25.17 31.19
C TYR A 381 -6.08 -25.87 31.34
N LEU A 382 -6.53 -26.58 30.31
CA LEU A 382 -7.85 -27.23 30.26
C LEU A 382 -7.79 -28.73 30.61
N GLY A 383 -6.59 -29.31 30.73
CA GLY A 383 -6.40 -30.74 30.97
C GLY A 383 -6.64 -31.60 29.73
N ILE A 384 -6.54 -31.02 28.54
CA ILE A 384 -6.79 -31.70 27.25
C ILE A 384 -5.47 -32.24 26.72
N LYS A 385 -5.46 -33.54 26.38
CA LYS A 385 -4.29 -34.25 25.86
C LYS A 385 -4.28 -34.23 24.34
N THR A 386 -3.13 -33.83 23.78
CA THR A 386 -2.91 -33.74 22.34
C THR A 386 -1.69 -34.57 21.96
N VAL A 387 -1.77 -35.32 20.86
CA VAL A 387 -0.64 -36.12 20.32
C VAL A 387 -0.50 -35.91 18.82
N SER A 388 0.73 -35.75 18.34
CA SER A 388 1.04 -35.74 16.91
C SER A 388 1.37 -37.12 16.33
N VAL A 389 0.69 -37.48 15.25
CA VAL A 389 0.90 -38.69 14.44
C VAL A 389 1.49 -38.27 13.10
N ILE A 390 2.80 -38.05 13.12
CA ILE A 390 3.59 -37.49 12.00
C ILE A 390 4.78 -38.38 11.64
N GLY A 391 5.26 -38.28 10.40
CA GLY A 391 6.44 -39.00 9.96
C GLY A 391 7.73 -38.55 10.67
N GLY A 392 8.68 -39.47 10.83
CA GLY A 392 10.01 -39.20 11.39
C GLY A 392 10.09 -39.13 12.92
N ALA A 393 9.09 -39.67 13.62
CA ALA A 393 9.18 -40.12 15.01
C ALA A 393 8.97 -41.64 15.05
N SER A 394 9.38 -42.30 16.14
CA SER A 394 9.20 -43.75 16.29
C SER A 394 7.72 -44.11 16.28
N LYS A 395 7.36 -45.16 15.51
CA LYS A 395 5.98 -45.66 15.46
C LYS A 395 5.50 -46.14 16.83
N GLU A 396 6.39 -46.75 17.59
CA GLU A 396 6.11 -47.32 18.92
C GLU A 396 5.82 -46.24 19.95
N ASP A 397 6.59 -45.15 19.96
CA ASP A 397 6.38 -44.02 20.88
C ASP A 397 5.04 -43.33 20.61
N GLN A 398 4.70 -43.13 19.33
CA GLN A 398 3.39 -42.58 18.95
C GLN A 398 2.24 -43.50 19.35
N ALA A 399 2.36 -44.81 19.09
CA ALA A 399 1.33 -45.79 19.46
C ALA A 399 1.14 -45.87 20.99
N LEU A 400 2.24 -45.82 21.76
CA LEU A 400 2.19 -45.82 23.22
C LEU A 400 1.47 -44.56 23.74
N LYS A 401 1.81 -43.38 23.21
CA LYS A 401 1.14 -42.12 23.58
C LYS A 401 -0.35 -42.15 23.29
N VAL A 402 -0.77 -42.72 22.17
CA VAL A 402 -2.19 -42.85 21.84
C VAL A 402 -2.90 -43.82 22.80
N ARG A 403 -2.26 -44.93 23.18
CA ARG A 403 -2.79 -45.88 24.17
C ARG A 403 -2.98 -45.27 25.57
N MET A 404 -2.32 -44.16 25.89
CA MET A 404 -2.52 -43.44 27.17
C MET A 404 -3.83 -42.61 27.21
N GLY A 405 -4.63 -42.66 26.14
CA GLY A 405 -5.85 -41.90 25.97
C GLY A 405 -5.56 -40.46 25.57
N VAL A 406 -6.09 -40.04 24.42
CA VAL A 406 -5.83 -38.74 23.80
C VAL A 406 -7.14 -38.13 23.33
N ASP A 407 -7.33 -36.83 23.58
CA ASP A 407 -8.54 -36.11 23.17
C ASP A 407 -8.42 -35.61 21.72
N ILE A 408 -7.24 -35.11 21.34
CA ILE A 408 -6.98 -34.50 20.03
C ILE A 408 -5.77 -35.17 19.36
N VAL A 409 -5.98 -35.69 18.15
CA VAL A 409 -4.90 -36.21 17.30
C VAL A 409 -4.61 -35.24 16.17
N ILE A 410 -3.33 -34.87 16.00
CA ILE A 410 -2.87 -34.04 14.89
C ILE A 410 -2.01 -34.90 13.99
N ALA A 411 -2.33 -35.02 12.70
CA ALA A 411 -1.69 -36.01 11.85
C ALA A 411 -1.44 -35.54 10.42
N THR A 412 -0.45 -36.16 9.79
CA THR A 412 -0.28 -36.12 8.33
C THR A 412 -1.05 -37.29 7.70
N PRO A 413 -1.78 -37.11 6.57
CA PRO A 413 -2.69 -38.13 6.03
C PRO A 413 -2.08 -39.53 5.89
N GLY A 414 -0.93 -39.66 5.22
CA GLY A 414 -0.28 -40.97 5.05
C GLY A 414 0.10 -41.66 6.36
N ARG A 415 0.56 -40.89 7.36
CA ARG A 415 0.93 -41.45 8.67
C ARG A 415 -0.30 -41.88 9.47
N LEU A 416 -1.40 -41.15 9.36
CA LEU A 416 -2.64 -41.51 10.05
C LEU A 416 -3.21 -42.81 9.49
N ILE A 417 -3.22 -42.97 8.17
CA ILE A 417 -3.69 -44.19 7.50
C ILE A 417 -2.88 -45.39 7.95
N ASP A 418 -1.54 -45.29 7.95
CA ASP A 418 -0.69 -46.35 8.48
C ASP A 418 -1.10 -46.78 9.90
N THR A 419 -1.47 -45.81 10.76
CA THR A 419 -1.89 -46.12 12.12
C THR A 419 -3.30 -46.70 12.23
N LEU A 420 -4.19 -46.34 11.30
CA LEU A 420 -5.55 -46.88 11.21
C LEU A 420 -5.55 -48.30 10.62
N ASP A 421 -4.80 -48.54 9.54
CA ASP A 421 -4.62 -49.85 8.91
C ASP A 421 -4.07 -50.88 9.92
N ASN A 422 -3.12 -50.46 10.77
CA ASN A 422 -2.54 -51.32 11.81
C ASN A 422 -3.36 -51.36 13.11
N SER A 423 -4.55 -50.74 13.15
CA SER A 423 -5.42 -50.69 14.33
C SER A 423 -4.74 -50.15 15.60
N TYR A 424 -3.78 -49.23 15.45
CA TYR A 424 -3.18 -48.54 16.60
C TYR A 424 -4.11 -47.45 17.15
N ILE A 425 -4.97 -46.90 16.29
CA ILE A 425 -5.92 -45.83 16.61
C ILE A 425 -7.27 -46.22 16.00
N SER A 426 -8.36 -45.96 16.71
CA SER A 426 -9.73 -46.02 16.19
C SER A 426 -10.31 -44.60 16.09
N LEU A 427 -11.30 -44.37 15.21
CA LEU A 427 -11.96 -43.07 15.05
C LEU A 427 -13.45 -43.10 15.43
N ASN A 428 -13.87 -44.10 16.22
CA ASN A 428 -15.28 -44.31 16.57
C ASN A 428 -15.91 -43.11 17.29
N MET A 429 -15.14 -42.38 18.11
CA MET A 429 -15.61 -41.19 18.85
C MET A 429 -15.32 -39.87 18.15
N CYS A 430 -14.70 -39.90 16.97
CA CYS A 430 -14.29 -38.67 16.29
C CYS A 430 -15.52 -37.93 15.73
N SER A 431 -15.81 -36.77 16.31
CA SER A 431 -16.92 -35.90 15.91
C SER A 431 -16.44 -34.53 15.39
N TYR A 432 -15.12 -34.33 15.30
CA TYR A 432 -14.52 -33.11 14.79
C TYR A 432 -13.39 -33.44 13.82
N LEU A 433 -13.59 -33.13 12.54
CA LEU A 433 -12.59 -33.34 11.49
C LEU A 433 -12.12 -32.00 10.94
N ILE A 434 -10.82 -31.73 11.02
CA ILE A 434 -10.23 -30.48 10.51
C ILE A 434 -9.24 -30.81 9.39
N LEU A 435 -9.38 -30.14 8.25
CA LEU A 435 -8.45 -30.17 7.13
C LEU A 435 -7.78 -28.80 7.02
N ASP A 436 -6.56 -28.63 7.52
CA ASP A 436 -5.82 -27.37 7.36
C ASP A 436 -4.88 -27.42 6.16
N GLU A 437 -4.87 -26.37 5.34
CA GLU A 437 -4.17 -26.31 4.04
C GLU A 437 -4.62 -27.45 3.08
N ALA A 438 -5.94 -27.55 2.86
CA ALA A 438 -6.54 -28.58 2.01
C ALA A 438 -6.08 -28.50 0.54
N ASP A 439 -5.87 -27.30 0.00
CA ASP A 439 -5.25 -27.05 -1.30
C ASP A 439 -3.90 -27.73 -1.42
N ARG A 440 -3.06 -27.55 -0.41
CA ARG A 440 -1.76 -28.19 -0.35
C ARG A 440 -1.82 -29.71 -0.19
N MET A 441 -2.84 -30.26 0.47
CA MET A 441 -3.03 -31.71 0.50
C MET A 441 -3.27 -32.26 -0.91
N LEU A 442 -4.08 -31.57 -1.72
CA LEU A 442 -4.32 -31.95 -3.11
C LEU A 442 -3.04 -31.83 -3.95
N ASP A 443 -2.28 -30.74 -3.81
CA ASP A 443 -1.02 -30.55 -4.54
C ASP A 443 -0.01 -31.69 -4.28
N LEU A 444 0.04 -32.17 -3.04
CA LEU A 444 0.92 -33.27 -2.63
C LEU A 444 0.36 -34.64 -3.01
N GLY A 445 -0.82 -34.70 -3.62
CA GLY A 445 -1.47 -35.92 -4.06
C GLY A 445 -2.14 -36.71 -2.95
N PHE A 446 -2.42 -36.11 -1.78
CA PHE A 446 -3.03 -36.80 -0.64
C PHE A 446 -4.56 -37.00 -0.76
N GLU A 447 -5.17 -36.70 -1.91
CA GLU A 447 -6.61 -36.88 -2.11
C GLU A 447 -7.09 -38.32 -1.82
N PRO A 448 -6.44 -39.39 -2.35
CA PRO A 448 -6.83 -40.77 -2.04
C PRO A 448 -6.70 -41.10 -0.55
N GLU A 449 -5.64 -40.63 0.08
CA GLU A 449 -5.36 -40.83 1.50
C GLU A 449 -6.44 -40.20 2.38
N VAL A 450 -6.76 -38.94 2.14
CA VAL A 450 -7.78 -38.23 2.91
C VAL A 450 -9.16 -38.88 2.68
N ASN A 451 -9.45 -39.41 1.48
CA ASN A 451 -10.68 -40.16 1.22
C ASN A 451 -10.72 -41.46 2.02
N LYS A 452 -9.62 -42.21 2.06
CA LYS A 452 -9.51 -43.44 2.86
C LYS A 452 -9.71 -43.16 4.36
N ILE A 453 -9.22 -42.04 4.89
CA ILE A 453 -9.44 -41.64 6.29
C ILE A 453 -10.93 -41.46 6.62
N LEU A 454 -11.72 -40.92 5.68
CA LEU A 454 -13.17 -40.77 5.88
C LEU A 454 -13.89 -42.11 5.99
N GLU A 455 -13.41 -43.16 5.34
CA GLU A 455 -14.01 -44.49 5.38
C GLU A 455 -13.89 -45.12 6.78
N TYR A 456 -12.86 -44.75 7.56
CA TYR A 456 -12.72 -45.18 8.96
C TYR A 456 -13.63 -44.41 9.93
N MET A 457 -14.24 -43.30 9.50
CA MET A 457 -15.11 -42.50 10.35
C MET A 457 -16.53 -43.08 10.34
N PRO A 458 -17.23 -43.11 11.50
CA PRO A 458 -18.61 -43.60 11.54
C PRO A 458 -19.54 -42.81 10.60
N VAL A 459 -20.22 -43.51 9.69
CA VAL A 459 -21.18 -42.87 8.77
C VAL A 459 -22.42 -42.35 9.49
N SER A 460 -22.74 -42.91 10.66
CA SER A 460 -23.91 -42.58 11.48
C SER A 460 -23.85 -41.20 12.12
N ASN A 461 -22.64 -40.65 12.32
CA ASN A 461 -22.47 -39.32 12.91
C ASN A 461 -22.48 -38.19 11.86
N MET A 462 -22.69 -38.50 10.58
CA MET A 462 -22.74 -37.48 9.54
C MET A 462 -24.03 -36.66 9.59
N LYS A 463 -23.94 -35.35 9.35
CA LYS A 463 -25.11 -34.47 9.24
C LYS A 463 -26.01 -34.89 8.07
N PRO A 464 -27.35 -34.77 8.21
CA PRO A 464 -28.24 -34.93 7.08
C PRO A 464 -27.95 -33.88 6.01
N ASP A 465 -28.08 -34.23 4.73
CA ASP A 465 -27.92 -33.29 3.62
C ASP A 465 -29.24 -32.55 3.34
N SER A 466 -29.71 -31.81 4.34
CA SER A 466 -31.00 -31.08 4.33
C SER A 466 -30.81 -29.65 4.86
N GLU A 467 -31.87 -28.84 4.82
CA GLU A 467 -31.83 -27.48 5.38
C GLU A 467 -31.56 -27.44 6.90
N GLU A 468 -31.80 -28.56 7.59
CA GLU A 468 -31.52 -28.73 9.02
C GLU A 468 -30.03 -28.61 9.34
N ALA A 469 -29.15 -28.92 8.38
CA ALA A 469 -27.70 -28.76 8.53
C ALA A 469 -27.22 -27.30 8.52
N GLU A 470 -28.11 -26.34 8.29
CA GLU A 470 -27.84 -24.90 8.43
C GLU A 470 -28.67 -24.24 9.55
N ASN A 471 -29.65 -24.94 10.12
CA ASN A 471 -30.52 -24.38 11.14
C ASN A 471 -29.84 -24.41 12.52
N GLU A 472 -29.53 -23.21 13.03
CA GLU A 472 -28.83 -23.01 14.31
C GLU A 472 -29.56 -23.70 15.48
N SER A 473 -30.88 -23.58 15.59
CA SER A 473 -31.64 -24.16 16.70
C SER A 473 -31.57 -25.68 16.73
N SER A 474 -31.73 -26.32 15.56
CA SER A 474 -31.68 -27.78 15.44
C SER A 474 -30.27 -28.31 15.75
N LEU A 475 -29.26 -27.62 15.26
CA LEU A 475 -27.86 -28.00 15.45
C LEU A 475 -27.37 -27.77 16.89
N LEU A 476 -27.79 -26.69 17.55
CA LEU A 476 -27.46 -26.43 18.96
C LEU A 476 -28.09 -27.47 19.90
N ALA A 477 -29.33 -27.89 19.63
CA ALA A 477 -29.96 -28.96 20.39
C ALA A 477 -29.17 -30.28 20.26
N ASN A 478 -28.65 -30.58 19.07
CA ASN A 478 -27.80 -31.74 18.84
C ASN A 478 -26.38 -31.58 19.40
N PHE A 479 -25.83 -30.35 19.42
CA PHE A 479 -24.47 -30.07 19.90
C PHE A 479 -24.25 -30.48 21.37
N MET A 480 -25.28 -30.33 22.20
CA MET A 480 -25.25 -30.69 23.63
C MET A 480 -25.53 -32.18 23.88
N SER A 481 -25.81 -32.96 22.84
CA SER A 481 -26.09 -34.40 22.97
C SER A 481 -24.82 -35.24 22.79
N LYS A 482 -24.78 -36.42 23.44
CA LYS A 482 -23.69 -37.41 23.28
C LYS A 482 -23.52 -37.84 21.81
N ASN A 483 -24.62 -37.85 21.06
CA ASN A 483 -24.67 -38.26 19.64
C ASN A 483 -24.65 -37.03 18.71
N LYS A 484 -23.77 -36.08 19.03
CA LYS A 484 -23.54 -34.92 18.17
C LYS A 484 -23.12 -35.37 16.77
N TYR A 485 -23.68 -34.73 15.75
CA TYR A 485 -23.19 -34.89 14.39
C TYR A 485 -21.77 -34.35 14.25
N ARG A 486 -20.95 -35.03 13.44
CA ARG A 486 -19.60 -34.59 13.13
C ARG A 486 -19.60 -33.23 12.48
N GLN A 487 -18.66 -32.40 12.91
CA GLN A 487 -18.38 -31.12 12.31
C GLN A 487 -17.11 -31.21 11.50
N THR A 488 -17.19 -30.83 10.22
CA THR A 488 -16.03 -30.80 9.34
C THR A 488 -15.65 -29.34 9.06
N VAL A 489 -14.38 -29.02 9.29
CA VAL A 489 -13.81 -27.69 9.06
C VAL A 489 -12.67 -27.80 8.06
N MET A 490 -12.79 -27.10 6.94
CA MET A 490 -11.79 -27.06 5.90
C MET A 490 -11.18 -25.66 5.82
N PHE A 491 -9.86 -25.55 5.93
CA PHE A 491 -9.13 -24.32 5.70
C PHE A 491 -8.23 -24.43 4.47
N THR A 492 -8.29 -23.40 3.62
CA THR A 492 -7.57 -23.36 2.34
C THR A 492 -7.16 -21.92 2.03
N ALA A 493 -6.11 -21.70 1.24
CA ALA A 493 -5.81 -20.38 0.71
C ALA A 493 -6.61 -20.09 -0.57
N THR A 494 -6.99 -21.14 -1.31
CA THR A 494 -7.65 -21.05 -2.62
C THR A 494 -8.91 -21.90 -2.72
N MET A 495 -9.85 -21.50 -3.59
CA MET A 495 -11.07 -22.26 -3.91
C MET A 495 -11.02 -22.72 -5.37
N SER A 496 -10.08 -23.61 -5.68
CA SER A 496 -10.03 -24.25 -7.00
C SER A 496 -11.20 -25.23 -7.19
N PRO A 497 -11.58 -25.57 -8.44
CA PRO A 497 -12.61 -26.58 -8.69
C PRO A 497 -12.33 -27.94 -8.03
N ALA A 498 -11.05 -28.28 -7.83
CA ALA A 498 -10.65 -29.50 -7.12
C ALA A 498 -10.98 -29.42 -5.62
N ILE A 499 -10.70 -28.29 -4.99
CA ILE A 499 -11.09 -28.02 -3.60
C ILE A 499 -12.60 -27.97 -3.43
N GLU A 500 -13.34 -27.44 -4.40
CA GLU A 500 -14.81 -27.49 -4.36
C GLU A 500 -15.35 -28.92 -4.44
N ARG A 501 -14.75 -29.80 -5.24
CA ARG A 501 -15.11 -31.22 -5.29
C ARG A 501 -14.83 -31.92 -3.96
N LEU A 502 -13.65 -31.69 -3.39
CA LEU A 502 -13.28 -32.17 -2.07
C LEU A 502 -14.32 -31.66 -1.04
N ALA A 503 -14.62 -30.36 -1.02
CA ALA A 503 -15.57 -29.79 -0.09
C ALA A 503 -16.97 -30.44 -0.15
N ARG A 504 -17.47 -30.77 -1.35
CA ARG A 504 -18.78 -31.44 -1.52
C ARG A 504 -18.82 -32.86 -0.96
N GLN A 505 -17.71 -33.59 -1.01
CA GLN A 505 -17.64 -34.94 -0.47
C GLN A 505 -17.65 -34.91 1.08
N TYR A 506 -16.86 -34.01 1.67
CA TYR A 506 -16.53 -34.01 3.10
C TYR A 506 -17.51 -33.22 3.97
N LEU A 507 -18.05 -32.12 3.46
CA LEU A 507 -18.87 -31.19 4.22
C LEU A 507 -20.36 -31.32 3.84
N ARG A 508 -21.24 -30.88 4.73
CA ARG A 508 -22.68 -30.76 4.51
C ARG A 508 -23.10 -29.32 4.71
N ARG A 509 -23.63 -28.71 3.65
CA ARG A 509 -24.07 -27.30 3.59
C ARG A 509 -23.16 -26.32 4.38
N PRO A 510 -21.86 -26.24 4.03
CA PRO A 510 -20.90 -25.48 4.83
C PRO A 510 -21.10 -23.96 4.67
N ALA A 511 -20.84 -23.22 5.75
CA ALA A 511 -20.66 -21.78 5.67
C ALA A 511 -19.23 -21.47 5.18
N ILE A 512 -19.12 -20.62 4.16
CA ILE A 512 -17.83 -20.22 3.59
C ILE A 512 -17.46 -18.84 4.13
N VAL A 513 -16.28 -18.73 4.73
CA VAL A 513 -15.74 -17.49 5.26
C VAL A 513 -14.47 -17.15 4.50
N TYR A 514 -14.51 -16.06 3.73
CA TYR A 514 -13.35 -15.52 3.02
C TYR A 514 -12.79 -14.35 3.83
N VAL A 515 -11.48 -14.34 4.03
CA VAL A 515 -10.78 -13.25 4.72
C VAL A 515 -9.71 -12.67 3.80
N GLY A 516 -9.80 -11.36 3.54
CA GLY A 516 -8.92 -10.64 2.64
C GLY A 516 -9.29 -10.82 1.17
N SER A 517 -8.48 -10.21 0.30
CA SER A 517 -8.56 -10.41 -1.15
C SER A 517 -8.07 -11.81 -1.48
N VAL A 518 -8.99 -12.75 -1.66
CA VAL A 518 -8.72 -14.16 -2.00
C VAL A 518 -7.74 -14.22 -3.18
N GLY A 519 -6.58 -14.85 -2.97
CA GLY A 519 -5.60 -15.10 -4.03
C GLY A 519 -4.75 -13.91 -4.47
N ARG A 520 -4.78 -12.76 -3.77
CA ARG A 520 -3.93 -11.59 -4.12
C ARG A 520 -3.05 -11.07 -2.97
N PRO A 521 -2.07 -11.85 -2.48
CA PRO A 521 -0.99 -11.32 -1.61
C PRO A 521 -0.20 -10.18 -2.29
N THR A 522 -0.25 -10.16 -3.62
CA THR A 522 0.54 -9.34 -4.55
C THR A 522 0.31 -7.84 -4.40
N GLU A 523 -0.84 -7.41 -3.89
CA GLU A 523 -1.16 -5.98 -3.78
C GLU A 523 -0.27 -5.24 -2.76
N ARG A 524 0.26 -5.95 -1.76
CA ARG A 524 1.03 -5.38 -0.64
C ARG A 524 2.53 -5.63 -0.73
N ILE A 525 2.96 -6.45 -1.70
CA ILE A 525 4.34 -6.89 -1.86
C ILE A 525 4.93 -6.17 -3.08
N GLU A 526 6.02 -5.44 -2.86
CA GLU A 526 6.82 -4.86 -3.94
C GLU A 526 7.57 -6.00 -4.65
N GLN A 527 7.24 -6.25 -5.92
CA GLN A 527 7.82 -7.31 -6.71
C GLN A 527 8.79 -6.73 -7.74
N ILE A 528 10.05 -7.14 -7.68
CA ILE A 528 11.13 -6.72 -8.57
C ILE A 528 11.60 -7.92 -9.36
N VAL A 529 11.60 -7.82 -10.68
CA VAL A 529 12.00 -8.90 -11.57
C VAL A 529 13.21 -8.49 -12.40
N TYR A 530 14.23 -9.36 -12.43
CA TYR A 530 15.41 -9.22 -13.28
C TYR A 530 15.47 -10.37 -14.28
N MET A 531 15.45 -10.05 -15.57
CA MET A 531 15.71 -11.03 -16.63
C MET A 531 17.22 -11.17 -16.83
N ILE A 532 17.77 -12.33 -16.50
CA ILE A 532 19.22 -12.59 -16.52
C ILE A 532 19.52 -14.00 -17.03
N SER A 533 20.76 -14.26 -17.43
CA SER A 533 21.20 -15.63 -17.72
C SER A 533 21.54 -16.38 -16.42
N GLU A 534 21.53 -17.73 -16.48
CA GLU A 534 21.88 -18.59 -15.33
C GLU A 534 23.25 -18.25 -14.71
N GLU A 535 24.24 -17.91 -15.54
CA GLU A 535 25.59 -17.54 -15.10
C GLU A 535 25.62 -16.22 -14.32
N GLN A 536 24.71 -15.30 -14.64
CA GLN A 536 24.63 -13.98 -14.01
C GLN A 536 23.99 -14.01 -12.63
N LYS A 537 23.16 -15.03 -12.32
CA LYS A 537 22.48 -15.17 -11.02
C LYS A 537 23.45 -15.03 -9.84
N ARG A 538 24.65 -15.62 -9.93
CA ARG A 538 25.67 -15.58 -8.87
C ARG A 538 26.25 -14.19 -8.60
N LYS A 539 26.35 -13.34 -9.62
CA LYS A 539 26.79 -11.95 -9.43
C LYS A 539 25.62 -11.08 -8.97
N LYS A 540 24.43 -11.31 -9.53
CA LYS A 540 23.24 -10.52 -9.22
C LYS A 540 22.74 -10.72 -7.79
N ILE A 541 22.84 -11.93 -7.23
CA ILE A 541 22.49 -12.16 -5.82
C ILE A 541 23.33 -11.29 -4.87
N ILE A 542 24.61 -11.07 -5.16
CA ILE A 542 25.50 -10.24 -4.33
C ILE A 542 25.04 -8.77 -4.39
N GLU A 543 24.73 -8.27 -5.58
CA GLU A 543 24.21 -6.91 -5.77
C GLU A 543 22.87 -6.73 -5.02
N VAL A 544 21.95 -7.69 -5.14
CA VAL A 544 20.64 -7.67 -4.49
C VAL A 544 20.79 -7.70 -2.97
N LEU A 545 21.60 -8.63 -2.44
CA LEU A 545 21.85 -8.73 -1.01
C LEU A 545 22.56 -7.49 -0.48
N THR A 546 23.48 -6.87 -1.24
CA THR A 546 24.14 -5.63 -0.79
C THR A 546 23.17 -4.44 -0.73
N LYS A 547 22.20 -4.38 -1.65
CA LYS A 547 21.24 -3.27 -1.76
C LYS A 547 20.06 -3.38 -0.80
N TYR A 548 19.57 -4.60 -0.55
CA TYR A 548 18.33 -4.86 0.20
C TYR A 548 18.55 -5.79 1.39
N TYR A 549 19.73 -5.75 2.03
CA TYR A 549 20.02 -6.61 3.19
C TYR A 549 19.17 -6.23 4.40
N GLU A 550 18.17 -7.06 4.71
CA GLU A 550 17.39 -6.92 5.93
C GLU A 550 16.98 -8.32 6.43
N PRO A 551 17.66 -8.86 7.47
CA PRO A 551 17.32 -10.18 8.02
C PRO A 551 16.00 -10.13 8.81
N PRO A 552 15.19 -11.22 8.80
CA PRO A 552 15.45 -12.49 8.12
C PRO A 552 15.11 -12.45 6.62
N ILE A 553 15.96 -13.07 5.79
CA ILE A 553 15.80 -13.19 4.33
C ILE A 553 15.53 -14.65 3.96
N ILE A 554 14.61 -14.90 3.03
CA ILE A 554 14.41 -16.25 2.46
C ILE A 554 14.84 -16.26 0.99
N ILE A 555 15.68 -17.23 0.63
CA ILE A 555 16.11 -17.47 -0.74
C ILE A 555 15.54 -18.80 -1.23
N PHE A 556 14.73 -18.76 -2.27
CA PHE A 556 14.14 -19.96 -2.86
C PHE A 556 14.94 -20.48 -4.06
N VAL A 557 15.15 -21.79 -4.07
CA VAL A 557 15.78 -22.54 -5.16
C VAL A 557 14.95 -23.77 -5.50
N ASN A 558 14.99 -24.22 -6.75
CA ASN A 558 14.12 -25.32 -7.19
C ASN A 558 14.65 -26.71 -6.78
N GLN A 559 15.98 -26.85 -6.65
CA GLN A 559 16.62 -28.15 -6.40
C GLN A 559 17.40 -28.19 -5.07
N LYS A 560 17.35 -29.33 -4.38
CA LYS A 560 18.08 -29.57 -3.12
C LYS A 560 19.59 -29.36 -3.24
N LYS A 561 20.21 -29.81 -4.35
CA LYS A 561 21.65 -29.63 -4.59
C LYS A 561 22.00 -28.15 -4.77
N GLY A 562 21.13 -27.39 -5.44
CA GLY A 562 21.27 -25.95 -5.60
C GLY A 562 21.29 -25.22 -4.26
N ALA A 563 20.44 -25.63 -3.32
CA ALA A 563 20.37 -25.04 -1.98
C ALA A 563 21.70 -25.17 -1.20
N ASP A 564 22.29 -26.36 -1.17
CA ASP A 564 23.56 -26.59 -0.48
C ASP A 564 24.71 -25.83 -1.13
N ILE A 565 24.78 -25.80 -2.47
CA ILE A 565 25.83 -25.09 -3.21
C ILE A 565 25.72 -23.59 -2.97
N LEU A 566 24.51 -23.04 -3.07
CA LEU A 566 24.26 -21.61 -2.87
C LEU A 566 24.60 -21.19 -1.44
N ALA A 567 24.20 -21.98 -0.44
CA ALA A 567 24.54 -21.69 0.95
C ALA A 567 26.06 -21.73 1.21
N LYS A 568 26.80 -22.67 0.61
CA LYS A 568 28.27 -22.66 0.69
C LYS A 568 28.88 -21.41 0.06
N SER A 569 28.35 -20.96 -1.08
CA SER A 569 28.78 -19.73 -1.74
C SER A 569 28.51 -18.49 -0.88
N LEU A 570 27.33 -18.40 -0.27
CA LEU A 570 26.96 -17.30 0.62
C LEU A 570 27.82 -17.27 1.89
N LEU A 571 28.14 -18.46 2.44
CA LEU A 571 29.05 -18.57 3.59
C LEU A 571 30.45 -18.07 3.23
N GLY A 572 30.97 -18.40 2.04
CA GLY A 572 32.25 -17.89 1.55
C GLY A 572 32.29 -16.38 1.30
N MET A 573 31.12 -15.75 1.15
CA MET A 573 30.96 -14.30 0.99
C MET A 573 30.75 -13.56 2.31
N GLY A 574 30.76 -14.27 3.45
CA GLY A 574 30.59 -13.68 4.78
C GLY A 574 29.15 -13.57 5.27
N PHE A 575 28.17 -14.16 4.57
CA PHE A 575 26.79 -14.25 5.07
C PHE A 575 26.60 -15.49 5.94
N ASN A 576 25.54 -15.50 6.76
CA ASN A 576 25.19 -16.60 7.65
C ASN A 576 23.96 -17.38 7.16
N PRO A 577 24.09 -18.27 6.15
CA PRO A 577 22.95 -19.02 5.65
C PRO A 577 22.61 -20.24 6.53
N ALA A 578 21.33 -20.57 6.56
CA ALA A 578 20.75 -21.83 6.97
C ALA A 578 20.13 -22.53 5.74
N VAL A 579 20.11 -23.86 5.72
CA VAL A 579 19.63 -24.64 4.56
C VAL A 579 18.45 -25.52 4.94
N LEU A 580 17.38 -25.48 4.16
CA LEU A 580 16.17 -26.23 4.43
C LEU A 580 15.59 -26.87 3.15
N HIS A 581 15.79 -28.18 3.03
CA HIS A 581 15.25 -29.00 1.94
C HIS A 581 14.97 -30.42 2.43
N GLY A 582 14.15 -31.19 1.70
CA GLY A 582 13.73 -32.54 2.11
C GLY A 582 14.86 -33.56 2.37
N GLY A 583 16.06 -33.31 1.83
CA GLY A 583 17.25 -34.14 2.12
C GLY A 583 17.98 -33.86 3.45
N LYS A 584 17.60 -32.84 4.23
CA LYS A 584 18.20 -32.60 5.57
C LYS A 584 17.48 -33.46 6.61
N GLY A 585 18.24 -34.01 7.57
CA GLY A 585 17.65 -34.66 8.75
C GLY A 585 16.77 -33.70 9.55
N GLN A 586 15.79 -34.25 10.28
CA GLN A 586 14.79 -33.43 10.96
C GLN A 586 15.42 -32.47 11.98
N ASP A 587 16.30 -32.95 12.84
CA ASP A 587 16.95 -32.13 13.86
C ASP A 587 17.72 -30.96 13.22
N ALA A 588 18.33 -31.19 12.06
CA ALA A 588 19.02 -30.16 11.31
C ALA A 588 18.06 -29.09 10.76
N ARG A 589 16.83 -29.48 10.36
CA ARG A 589 15.80 -28.54 9.90
C ARG A 589 15.26 -27.69 11.06
N GLU A 590 14.97 -28.33 12.19
CA GLU A 590 14.49 -27.64 13.40
C GLU A 590 15.55 -26.68 13.95
N ASN A 591 16.81 -27.12 14.03
CA ASN A 591 17.95 -26.27 14.41
C ASN A 591 18.15 -25.10 13.44
N SER A 592 17.96 -25.31 12.14
CA SER A 592 18.07 -24.25 11.13
C SER A 592 16.99 -23.18 11.29
N LEU A 593 15.75 -23.59 11.60
CA LEU A 593 14.64 -22.69 11.87
C LEU A 593 14.81 -21.94 13.20
N ALA A 594 15.24 -22.66 14.24
CA ALA A 594 15.54 -22.05 15.55
C ALA A 594 16.66 -21.02 15.43
N ALA A 595 17.75 -21.34 14.72
CA ALA A 595 18.86 -20.43 14.50
C ALA A 595 18.46 -19.16 13.73
N LEU A 596 17.51 -19.26 12.79
CA LEU A 596 16.95 -18.10 12.11
C LEU A 596 16.07 -17.25 13.05
N LYS A 597 15.22 -17.90 13.87
CA LYS A 597 14.36 -17.21 14.86
C LYS A 597 15.16 -16.52 15.98
N GLU A 598 16.30 -17.09 16.35
CA GLU A 598 17.24 -16.55 17.34
C GLU A 598 18.21 -15.51 16.76
N ASN A 599 18.06 -15.12 15.49
CA ASN A 599 18.97 -14.21 14.77
C ASN A 599 20.45 -14.67 14.75
N LYS A 600 20.72 -15.97 14.90
CA LYS A 600 22.06 -16.56 14.71
C LYS A 600 22.38 -16.77 13.23
N LYS A 601 21.34 -16.86 12.40
CA LYS A 601 21.40 -16.98 10.95
C LYS A 601 20.53 -15.89 10.35
N ASP A 602 20.99 -15.33 9.25
CA ASP A 602 20.36 -14.16 8.62
C ASP A 602 19.54 -14.56 7.39
N ILE A 603 19.98 -15.62 6.70
CA ILE A 603 19.45 -16.05 5.41
C ILE A 603 19.01 -17.51 5.49
N LEU A 604 17.79 -17.81 5.04
CA LEU A 604 17.30 -19.18 4.87
C LEU A 604 17.26 -19.54 3.38
N VAL A 605 18.06 -20.51 2.97
CA VAL A 605 18.00 -21.08 1.61
C VAL A 605 17.09 -22.30 1.62
N ALA A 606 15.97 -22.24 0.91
CA ALA A 606 14.93 -23.26 0.95
C ALA A 606 14.42 -23.69 -0.44
N THR A 607 13.95 -24.94 -0.53
CA THR A 607 13.17 -25.45 -1.68
C THR A 607 11.67 -25.39 -1.39
N ASP A 608 10.79 -25.34 -2.40
CA ASP A 608 9.32 -25.25 -2.22
C ASP A 608 8.74 -26.23 -1.21
N VAL A 609 9.06 -27.52 -1.39
CA VAL A 609 8.57 -28.63 -0.55
C VAL A 609 8.80 -28.35 0.94
N ALA A 610 9.96 -27.76 1.23
CA ALA A 610 10.45 -27.56 2.57
C ALA A 610 10.09 -26.17 3.12
N GLY A 611 9.93 -25.18 2.23
CA GLY A 611 9.48 -23.82 2.55
C GLY A 611 7.99 -23.68 2.83
N ARG A 612 7.17 -24.56 2.24
CA ARG A 612 5.74 -24.62 2.52
C ARG A 612 5.54 -25.06 3.99
N GLY A 613 4.66 -24.39 4.74
CA GLY A 613 4.38 -24.69 6.16
C GLY A 613 5.39 -24.10 7.16
N ILE A 614 6.42 -23.38 6.71
CA ILE A 614 7.30 -22.65 7.62
C ILE A 614 6.63 -21.35 8.09
N ASP A 615 6.42 -21.21 9.40
CA ASP A 615 6.02 -19.94 10.03
C ASP A 615 7.25 -19.15 10.48
N ILE A 616 7.83 -18.39 9.55
CA ILE A 616 8.77 -17.31 9.85
C ILE A 616 7.99 -16.01 9.71
N LYS A 617 7.86 -15.28 10.81
CA LYS A 617 7.18 -13.99 10.83
C LYS A 617 8.11 -12.93 10.24
N ASP A 618 7.51 -12.00 9.51
CA ASP A 618 8.13 -10.72 9.12
C ASP A 618 9.44 -10.84 8.34
N VAL A 619 9.48 -11.74 7.34
CA VAL A 619 10.58 -11.77 6.36
C VAL A 619 10.57 -10.46 5.58
N ALA A 620 11.66 -9.69 5.62
CA ALA A 620 11.74 -8.41 4.92
C ALA A 620 11.92 -8.61 3.40
N LEU A 621 12.75 -9.59 3.02
CA LEU A 621 13.07 -9.89 1.63
C LEU A 621 12.88 -11.38 1.31
N VAL A 622 12.10 -11.65 0.27
CA VAL A 622 12.05 -12.96 -0.40
C VAL A 622 12.81 -12.86 -1.72
N LEU A 623 13.83 -13.68 -1.91
CA LEU A 623 14.58 -13.77 -3.15
C LEU A 623 14.31 -15.10 -3.85
N ASN A 624 13.61 -15.06 -4.97
CA ASN A 624 13.49 -16.20 -5.87
C ASN A 624 14.75 -16.29 -6.73
N TYR A 625 15.74 -17.04 -6.26
CA TYR A 625 16.98 -17.28 -7.00
C TYR A 625 16.70 -18.12 -8.26
N ASP A 626 15.83 -19.12 -8.11
CA ASP A 626 15.19 -19.80 -9.23
C ASP A 626 13.70 -19.47 -9.23
N MET A 627 13.13 -19.16 -10.38
CA MET A 627 11.69 -18.94 -10.51
C MET A 627 10.92 -20.24 -10.21
N ALA A 628 9.76 -20.09 -9.57
CA ALA A 628 8.88 -21.22 -9.29
C ALA A 628 8.33 -21.83 -10.59
N LYS A 629 8.06 -23.13 -10.59
CA LYS A 629 7.53 -23.83 -11.77
C LYS A 629 6.05 -23.53 -12.05
N SER A 630 5.32 -23.03 -11.05
CA SER A 630 3.94 -22.55 -11.18
C SER A 630 3.81 -21.16 -10.56
N ILE A 631 2.82 -20.39 -11.01
CA ILE A 631 2.52 -19.08 -10.42
C ILE A 631 1.98 -19.19 -8.99
N GLU A 632 1.31 -20.30 -8.67
CA GLU A 632 0.78 -20.57 -7.33
C GLU A 632 1.91 -20.77 -6.31
N ASP A 633 2.97 -21.49 -6.68
CA ASP A 633 4.16 -21.59 -5.85
C ASP A 633 4.84 -20.23 -5.68
N TYR A 634 4.92 -19.44 -6.75
CA TYR A 634 5.45 -18.09 -6.68
C TYR A 634 4.67 -17.21 -5.69
N THR A 635 3.33 -17.18 -5.76
CA THR A 635 2.49 -16.40 -4.84
C THR A 635 2.67 -16.86 -3.38
N HIS A 636 2.82 -18.17 -3.15
CA HIS A 636 3.12 -18.72 -1.83
C HIS A 636 4.52 -18.35 -1.30
N ARG A 637 5.52 -18.27 -2.17
CA ARG A 637 6.89 -17.83 -1.81
C ARG A 637 6.89 -16.37 -1.39
N ILE A 638 6.32 -15.49 -2.21
CA ILE A 638 6.30 -14.05 -1.91
C ILE A 638 5.38 -13.74 -0.72
N GLY A 639 4.31 -14.52 -0.49
CA GLY A 639 3.45 -14.41 0.71
C GLY A 639 4.14 -14.76 2.03
N ARG A 640 5.44 -15.10 2.02
CA ARG A 640 6.28 -15.16 3.23
C ARG A 640 6.68 -13.77 3.72
N THR A 641 6.68 -12.76 2.83
CA THR A 641 6.83 -11.35 3.18
C THR A 641 5.47 -10.64 3.17
N GLY A 642 5.40 -9.42 3.72
CA GLY A 642 4.19 -8.58 3.66
C GLY A 642 3.03 -9.00 4.59
N ARG A 643 3.31 -9.81 5.62
CA ARG A 643 2.29 -10.27 6.59
C ARG A 643 1.90 -9.13 7.55
N ALA A 644 0.66 -9.18 8.04
CA ALA A 644 0.13 -8.29 9.08
C ALA A 644 0.25 -6.76 8.80
N GLY A 645 0.20 -6.35 7.53
CA GLY A 645 0.18 -4.94 7.13
C GLY A 645 1.56 -4.29 6.91
N LYS A 646 2.66 -5.02 7.11
CA LYS A 646 3.99 -4.56 6.71
C LYS A 646 4.13 -4.63 5.19
N LYS A 647 4.87 -3.70 4.59
CA LYS A 647 5.29 -3.81 3.18
C LYS A 647 6.35 -4.89 3.08
N GLY A 648 6.21 -5.78 2.11
CA GLY A 648 7.19 -6.82 1.82
C GLY A 648 7.89 -6.58 0.49
N ARG A 649 9.11 -7.10 0.32
CA ARG A 649 9.81 -7.08 -0.97
C ARG A 649 10.10 -8.50 -1.46
N ALA A 650 9.78 -8.75 -2.73
CA ALA A 650 10.13 -9.95 -3.44
C ALA A 650 11.01 -9.63 -4.64
N VAL A 651 12.20 -10.24 -4.73
CA VAL A 651 13.09 -10.11 -5.89
C VAL A 651 13.13 -11.46 -6.62
N THR A 652 13.00 -11.46 -7.94
CA THR A 652 12.94 -12.68 -8.74
C THR A 652 13.91 -12.61 -9.90
N PHE A 653 14.69 -13.69 -10.06
CA PHE A 653 15.51 -13.90 -11.24
C PHE A 653 14.75 -14.76 -12.23
N LEU A 654 14.54 -14.24 -13.43
CA LEU A 654 13.97 -14.98 -14.55
C LEU A 654 15.05 -15.34 -15.56
N THR A 655 15.06 -16.59 -15.98
CA THR A 655 15.92 -17.05 -17.08
C THR A 655 15.07 -17.57 -18.25
N PRO A 656 15.67 -17.74 -19.45
CA PRO A 656 14.95 -18.26 -20.61
C PRO A 656 14.29 -19.65 -20.38
N GLU A 657 14.71 -20.40 -19.35
CA GLU A 657 14.11 -21.67 -18.96
C GLU A 657 12.73 -21.51 -18.30
N ASP A 658 12.42 -20.31 -17.80
CA ASP A 658 11.19 -20.00 -17.05
C ASP A 658 10.09 -19.40 -17.95
N LYS A 659 10.20 -19.55 -19.28
CA LYS A 659 9.26 -18.99 -20.26
C LYS A 659 7.78 -19.35 -19.99
N ASP A 660 7.54 -20.54 -19.45
CA ASP A 660 6.19 -21.06 -19.20
C ASP A 660 5.44 -20.29 -18.10
N VAL A 661 6.13 -19.48 -17.28
CA VAL A 661 5.47 -18.67 -16.23
C VAL A 661 5.45 -17.17 -16.55
N TYR A 662 6.01 -16.75 -17.69
CA TYR A 662 6.15 -15.33 -18.03
C TYR A 662 4.81 -14.59 -18.14
N TYR A 663 3.82 -15.21 -18.79
CA TYR A 663 2.50 -14.61 -18.93
C TYR A 663 1.82 -14.41 -17.58
N ASP A 664 1.80 -15.44 -16.74
CA ASP A 664 1.12 -15.40 -15.44
C ASP A 664 1.84 -14.44 -14.48
N LEU A 665 3.18 -14.44 -14.48
CA LEU A 665 3.97 -13.49 -13.70
C LEU A 665 3.76 -12.04 -14.16
N LYS A 666 3.67 -11.80 -15.47
CA LYS A 666 3.33 -10.48 -16.01
C LYS A 666 1.97 -10.00 -15.50
N GLN A 667 0.94 -10.85 -15.53
CA GLN A 667 -0.38 -10.50 -14.97
C GLN A 667 -0.28 -10.20 -13.47
N CYS A 668 0.44 -11.04 -12.74
CA CYS A 668 0.68 -10.88 -11.30
C CYS A 668 1.34 -9.53 -10.94
N LEU A 669 2.28 -9.05 -11.77
CA LEU A 669 2.92 -7.74 -11.59
C LEU A 669 2.01 -6.57 -11.97
N ILE A 670 1.24 -6.70 -13.05
CA ILE A 670 0.30 -5.66 -13.51
C ILE A 670 -0.84 -5.45 -12.50
N GLU A 671 -1.30 -6.53 -11.85
CA GLU A 671 -2.33 -6.45 -10.81
C GLU A 671 -1.82 -5.82 -9.50
N SER A 672 -0.50 -5.69 -9.30
CA SER A 672 0.08 -5.13 -8.08
C SER A 672 0.32 -3.61 -8.23
N PRO A 673 -0.40 -2.74 -7.49
CA PRO A 673 -0.24 -1.29 -7.60
C PRO A 673 1.10 -0.78 -7.07
N VAL A 674 1.77 -1.56 -6.22
CA VAL A 674 3.07 -1.22 -5.63
C VAL A 674 4.26 -1.74 -6.44
N SER A 675 4.01 -2.54 -7.48
CA SER A 675 5.05 -3.15 -8.30
C SER A 675 5.10 -2.50 -9.69
N SER A 676 6.28 -2.43 -10.27
CA SER A 676 6.45 -2.02 -11.66
C SER A 676 6.82 -3.24 -12.49
N CYS A 677 6.00 -3.57 -13.49
CA CYS A 677 6.34 -4.62 -14.44
C CYS A 677 7.53 -4.16 -15.30
N PRO A 678 8.66 -4.88 -15.36
CA PRO A 678 9.79 -4.47 -16.18
C PRO A 678 9.40 -4.54 -17.66
N PRO A 679 9.79 -3.56 -18.48
CA PRO A 679 9.45 -3.52 -19.91
C PRO A 679 9.98 -4.75 -20.66
N GLU A 680 11.08 -5.33 -20.18
CA GLU A 680 11.67 -6.57 -20.71
C GLU A 680 10.70 -7.74 -20.63
N LEU A 681 10.04 -7.94 -19.47
CA LEU A 681 9.03 -8.98 -19.30
C LEU A 681 7.71 -8.59 -19.99
N ALA A 682 7.26 -7.35 -19.82
CA ALA A 682 5.97 -6.88 -20.35
C ALA A 682 5.87 -7.03 -21.87
N ASN A 683 6.99 -6.80 -22.57
CA ASN A 683 7.10 -6.87 -24.03
C ASN A 683 7.69 -8.19 -24.54
N HIS A 684 8.07 -9.13 -23.66
CA HIS A 684 8.63 -10.40 -24.07
C HIS A 684 7.62 -11.20 -24.92
N PRO A 685 8.02 -11.84 -26.04
CA PRO A 685 7.11 -12.62 -26.88
C PRO A 685 6.37 -13.71 -26.10
N ASP A 686 7.07 -14.47 -25.25
CA ASP A 686 6.48 -15.54 -24.44
C ASP A 686 5.57 -15.05 -23.30
N SER A 687 5.51 -13.74 -23.03
CA SER A 687 4.61 -13.15 -22.03
C SER A 687 3.26 -12.68 -22.59
N GLN A 688 3.05 -12.79 -23.91
CA GLN A 688 1.85 -12.24 -24.56
C GLN A 688 0.67 -13.22 -24.57
N THR A 689 0.97 -14.52 -24.57
CA THR A 689 -0.02 -15.59 -24.69
C THR A 689 0.06 -16.52 -23.50
N LYS A 690 -1.07 -17.10 -23.11
CA LYS A 690 -1.10 -18.10 -22.04
C LYS A 690 -0.25 -19.32 -22.43
N PRO A 691 0.52 -19.90 -21.50
CA PRO A 691 1.26 -21.13 -21.75
C PRO A 691 0.29 -22.23 -22.21
N GLY A 692 0.67 -22.99 -23.24
CA GLY A 692 -0.18 -24.04 -23.82
C GLY A 692 -1.32 -23.56 -24.72
N SER A 693 -1.52 -22.24 -24.91
CA SER A 693 -2.47 -21.75 -25.92
C SER A 693 -1.91 -21.91 -27.33
N ILE A 694 -2.65 -22.59 -28.20
CA ILE A 694 -2.29 -22.72 -29.62
C ILE A 694 -2.52 -21.36 -30.27
N VAL A 695 -1.43 -20.67 -30.61
CA VAL A 695 -1.50 -19.42 -31.38
C VAL A 695 -1.90 -19.79 -32.81
N VAL A 696 -3.19 -19.62 -33.13
CA VAL A 696 -3.64 -19.62 -34.53
C VAL A 696 -3.04 -18.37 -35.16
N LYS A 697 -1.89 -18.50 -35.83
CA LYS A 697 -1.34 -17.41 -36.65
C LYS A 697 -2.43 -16.95 -37.61
N ARG A 698 -2.82 -15.68 -37.54
CA ARG A 698 -3.66 -15.07 -38.59
C ARG A 698 -2.90 -15.18 -39.91
N ARG A 699 -3.58 -15.63 -40.96
CA ARG A 699 -3.13 -15.87 -42.34
C ARG A 699 -2.48 -14.66 -43.08
N GLN A 700 -2.06 -13.60 -42.39
CA GLN A 700 -1.61 -12.34 -43.01
C GLN A 700 -0.10 -12.25 -43.26
N ASP A 701 0.71 -13.23 -42.84
CA ASP A 701 2.16 -13.27 -43.10
C ASP A 701 2.58 -14.30 -44.17
N GLU A 702 1.64 -14.88 -44.93
CA GLU A 702 1.98 -15.68 -46.11
C GLU A 702 2.32 -14.74 -47.27
N THR A 703 3.61 -14.39 -47.41
CA THR A 703 4.16 -13.88 -48.66
C THR A 703 3.94 -14.90 -49.77
N VAL A 704 2.91 -14.69 -50.59
CA VAL A 704 2.71 -15.40 -51.85
C VAL A 704 3.74 -14.87 -52.84
N TYR A 705 4.72 -15.70 -53.18
CA TYR A 705 5.55 -15.47 -54.36
C TYR A 705 4.71 -15.83 -55.60
N HIS A 706 4.33 -14.83 -56.39
CA HIS A 706 3.87 -15.07 -57.76
C HIS A 706 5.10 -15.28 -58.64
N THR A 707 5.25 -16.50 -59.18
CA THR A 707 6.07 -16.78 -60.38
C THR A 707 5.41 -16.23 -61.63
#